data_AF-A0A9W4GFY4-F1
#
_entry.id   AF-A0A9W4GFY4-F1
#
_cell.length_a   1.000
_cell.length_b   1.000
_cell.length_c   1.000
_cell.angle_alpha   90.00
_cell.angle_beta   90.00
_cell.angle_gamma   90.00
#
_symmetry.space_group_name_H-M   'P 1'
#
loop_
_entity.id
_entity.type
_entity.pdbx_description
1 polymer ?
#
loop_
_entity_poly.entity_id
_entity_poly.type
_entity_poly.pdbx_seq_one_letter_code
_entity_poly.pdbx_strand_id
1 'polypeptide(L)'
;MDALSPRDVNAHLRVKQTKHLVLKQPAVNVKTSQKQKDHPPPPPAEVREPPSFDRKDGIIYKTGQMLGRGGFAICYEAQNLNTQQIYALKIVKSHMPQKRMEQKFQTELQIHSKMKHPNIVEFHRAFSYLNCTYIVLELCPNGSLMDMVKRRKYITEPEARYWTVQIAGAVKYMHGKGIIHRDLKMGNIFLDKNMDVKIGDFGLAALIMSGKDLQACRRTTLCGTPNYIAPEILSKEKGGHDHAVDIWSLGIIIFAMLTGKPPFQSETADEIYRRARERDYDWPSLDSTENLISKDTKDLVSKLLQPAHLRPDPDQIVQHSFFMCGWTPRQEEMSISLREKHISPKKYFSEINFSANMTVSNRNLKKLCVKCGVGPWTPAKKYTSTYREVAEEEKLGLTPAVPLAEDVVYHPFHAWLQDQVQSIQEHGENAEAALKILEKIISPASKSKYTGIPTSRTPIQSFAAQQRAKDSKQSVSQRQAQINRIGGDKTYVDRPMPPIKTEMKIRDAMVDIEDRLAVDMLHKLKLNAHEENRDKFTQPSIQRLKKISIFDEREKAELVPNTKPSHVLLRLCHLRTEIERALKARSPATEVKTPTKSPVIVVKWVDYTNKFGLGYILSNGSVGTLFRAMPTSQHGSKKESCPSTCVLIRDSEKHLINQSNPDWAHYGQLVPLSGCKVEFFENRGDEGLFSASVDSENFKATPGPNGEMFKLSASRDEFDSRKKERVALWRKFGNYMTHYGRDTEYTQEESHCHNSEQEHAIKNTVTFYQRWGDVGCWGFGDGQLQFNFPDHTKIILSSDGTWCDFYHLPLQAAHELSEKGIISAQALDERQHLSYPLKTMLNFKPKLTRSRSQRQAIIDPLVQEIPSANDFRRKIEFIFQCITEWTQNGGIGISDLTAKGRLRWSGARQSVNTKMPYKHVWVCVGGQATDERKVAWFDPRNPDVVLPDIEG
;
A
#
# COMPACT_ATOMS: atom_id res chain seq x y z
N MET A 1 -4.37 -37.52 -12.62
CA MET A 1 -3.88 -37.31 -11.23
C MET A 1 -2.86 -36.15 -11.14
N ASP A 2 -2.08 -35.87 -12.19
CA ASP A 2 -1.09 -34.76 -12.18
C ASP A 2 -1.67 -33.35 -12.00
N ALA A 3 -2.94 -33.15 -12.35
CA ALA A 3 -3.61 -31.86 -12.19
C ALA A 3 -3.87 -31.48 -10.73
N LEU A 4 -3.83 -32.46 -9.82
CA LEU A 4 -3.94 -32.21 -8.38
C LEU A 4 -2.58 -31.83 -7.75
N SER A 5 -1.47 -31.95 -8.49
CA SER A 5 -0.12 -31.60 -8.04
C SER A 5 0.13 -30.07 -8.05
N PRO A 6 1.00 -29.51 -7.20
CA PRO A 6 1.30 -28.07 -7.20
C PRO A 6 2.00 -27.67 -8.51
N ARG A 7 1.26 -27.02 -9.43
CA ARG A 7 1.85 -26.37 -10.61
C ARG A 7 2.12 -24.90 -10.29
N ASP A 8 3.34 -24.45 -10.58
CA ASP A 8 3.84 -23.10 -10.28
C ASP A 8 3.30 -22.09 -11.31
N VAL A 9 2.59 -21.06 -10.84
CA VAL A 9 1.93 -20.06 -11.70
C VAL A 9 2.95 -19.19 -12.44
N ASN A 10 4.21 -19.16 -11.99
CA ASN A 10 5.26 -18.33 -12.58
C ASN A 10 6.08 -19.00 -13.70
N ALA A 11 5.78 -20.26 -14.05
CA ALA A 11 6.60 -21.02 -15.01
C ALA A 11 6.38 -20.63 -16.49
N HIS A 12 5.28 -19.95 -16.84
CA HIS A 12 4.89 -19.73 -18.24
C HIS A 12 4.46 -18.28 -18.58
N LEU A 13 5.28 -17.28 -18.22
CA LEU A 13 5.17 -15.93 -18.79
C LEU A 13 6.49 -15.57 -19.49
N ARG A 14 6.76 -16.22 -20.62
CA ARG A 14 7.72 -15.74 -21.62
C ARG A 14 7.04 -15.73 -22.97
N VAL A 15 6.73 -14.53 -23.44
CA VAL A 15 6.25 -14.25 -24.80
C VAL A 15 7.33 -14.71 -25.77
N LYS A 16 6.94 -15.55 -26.75
CA LYS A 16 7.79 -15.93 -27.88
C LYS A 16 8.08 -14.69 -28.72
N GLN A 17 9.34 -14.25 -28.75
CA GLN A 17 9.82 -13.35 -29.80
C GLN A 17 10.16 -14.16 -31.05
N THR A 18 9.74 -13.60 -32.18
CA THR A 18 9.83 -14.14 -33.54
C THR A 18 11.30 -14.24 -34.00
N LYS A 19 11.58 -15.30 -34.76
CA LYS A 19 12.90 -15.71 -35.26
C LYS A 19 13.46 -14.71 -36.29
N HIS A 20 14.76 -14.41 -36.20
CA HIS A 20 15.60 -14.10 -37.37
C HIS A 20 16.76 -15.09 -37.44
N LEU A 21 16.95 -15.64 -38.64
CA LEU A 21 17.90 -16.68 -39.03
C LEU A 21 19.31 -16.10 -39.28
N VAL A 22 20.36 -16.70 -38.69
CA VAL A 22 21.71 -16.75 -39.26
C VAL A 22 22.35 -18.11 -38.90
N LEU A 23 23.13 -18.65 -39.84
CA LEU A 23 23.60 -20.04 -39.97
C LEU A 23 24.83 -20.44 -39.12
N LYS A 24 24.71 -21.65 -38.53
CA LYS A 24 25.68 -22.74 -38.19
C LYS A 24 27.15 -22.47 -37.85
N GLN A 25 27.61 -23.13 -36.78
CA GLN A 25 28.63 -24.23 -36.80
C GLN A 25 28.43 -25.21 -35.60
N PRO A 26 28.89 -26.48 -35.67
CA PRO A 26 28.44 -27.57 -34.79
C PRO A 26 29.45 -27.95 -33.71
N ALA A 27 29.01 -28.20 -32.46
CA ALA A 27 29.77 -29.02 -31.52
C ALA A 27 28.93 -29.48 -30.30
N VAL A 28 28.84 -30.81 -30.17
CA VAL A 28 28.64 -31.63 -28.96
C VAL A 28 27.27 -31.59 -28.25
N ASN A 29 26.56 -32.71 -28.43
CA ASN A 29 25.42 -33.15 -27.62
C ASN A 29 25.77 -33.22 -26.13
N VAL A 30 25.24 -32.31 -25.33
CA VAL A 30 25.04 -32.51 -23.89
C VAL A 30 23.54 -32.54 -23.64
N LYS A 31 23.06 -33.69 -23.17
CA LYS A 31 21.66 -33.93 -22.77
C LYS A 31 21.21 -32.81 -21.83
N THR A 32 20.12 -32.14 -22.19
CA THR A 32 19.47 -31.07 -21.42
C THR A 32 18.95 -31.61 -20.09
N SER A 33 19.73 -31.41 -19.02
CA SER A 33 19.27 -31.55 -17.65
C SER A 33 18.18 -30.50 -17.39
N GLN A 34 16.98 -30.96 -17.05
CA GLN A 34 15.93 -30.12 -16.48
C GLN A 34 16.54 -29.29 -15.33
N LYS A 35 16.37 -27.96 -15.34
CA LYS A 35 16.78 -27.09 -14.21
C LYS A 35 16.08 -27.59 -12.93
N GLN A 36 16.79 -28.36 -12.11
CA GLN A 36 16.31 -28.75 -10.78
C GLN A 36 16.19 -27.50 -9.91
N LYS A 37 15.06 -27.37 -9.20
CA LYS A 37 14.87 -26.31 -8.20
C LYS A 37 15.96 -26.46 -7.12
N ASP A 38 16.51 -25.34 -6.69
CA ASP A 38 17.63 -25.29 -5.73
C ASP A 38 17.12 -25.60 -4.30
N HIS A 39 17.16 -26.87 -3.90
CA HIS A 39 16.75 -27.34 -2.57
C HIS A 39 17.94 -27.36 -1.59
N PRO A 40 17.70 -27.28 -0.26
CA PRO A 40 18.76 -27.51 0.73
C PRO A 40 19.34 -28.94 0.61
N PRO A 41 20.59 -29.15 1.07
CA PRO A 41 21.15 -30.50 1.14
C PRO A 41 20.37 -31.37 2.13
N PRO A 42 20.37 -32.71 1.98
CA PRO A 42 19.85 -33.61 3.00
C PRO A 42 20.45 -33.28 4.38
N PRO A 43 19.64 -33.32 5.46
CA PRO A 43 20.15 -33.12 6.81
C PRO A 43 21.14 -34.24 7.19
N PRO A 44 22.10 -33.96 8.08
CA PRO A 44 22.93 -34.99 8.68
C PRO A 44 22.11 -35.97 9.54
N ALA A 45 22.71 -37.11 9.89
CA ALA A 45 22.08 -38.12 10.73
C ALA A 45 21.65 -37.58 12.12
N GLU A 46 22.39 -36.60 12.63
CA GLU A 46 22.10 -35.90 13.87
C GLU A 46 22.08 -34.40 13.65
N VAL A 47 20.97 -33.76 14.01
CA VAL A 47 20.77 -32.32 13.96
C VAL A 47 20.76 -31.78 15.38
N ARG A 48 21.61 -30.78 15.65
CA ARG A 48 21.75 -30.19 16.99
C ARG A 48 20.98 -28.87 17.06
N GLU A 49 20.05 -28.80 17.99
CA GLU A 49 19.41 -27.56 18.44
C GLU A 49 20.30 -26.92 19.53
N PRO A 50 20.60 -25.62 19.43
CA PRO A 50 21.40 -24.93 20.43
C PRO A 50 20.68 -24.86 21.79
N PRO A 51 21.40 -24.64 22.90
CA PRO A 51 20.80 -24.42 24.22
C PRO A 51 19.72 -23.34 24.22
N SER A 52 18.64 -23.60 24.96
CA SER A 52 17.54 -22.65 25.20
C SER A 52 17.20 -22.59 26.69
N PHE A 53 16.35 -21.63 27.09
CA PHE A 53 15.96 -21.46 28.49
C PHE A 53 15.34 -22.74 29.10
N ASP A 54 14.46 -23.40 28.36
CA ASP A 54 13.81 -24.67 28.76
C ASP A 54 14.74 -25.88 28.62
N ARG A 55 15.88 -25.75 27.92
CA ARG A 55 16.79 -26.86 27.55
C ARG A 55 18.24 -26.40 27.55
N LYS A 56 18.83 -26.33 28.75
CA LYS A 56 20.18 -25.80 28.99
C LYS A 56 21.29 -26.53 28.22
N ASP A 57 21.09 -27.81 27.90
CA ASP A 57 22.08 -28.63 27.18
C ASP A 57 21.79 -28.73 25.65
N GLY A 58 20.75 -28.05 25.16
CA GLY A 58 20.25 -28.20 23.79
C GLY A 58 19.59 -29.56 23.54
N ILE A 59 19.30 -29.87 22.27
CA ILE A 59 18.73 -31.17 21.84
C ILE A 59 19.46 -31.73 20.64
N ILE A 60 19.56 -33.06 20.61
CA ILE A 60 19.93 -33.81 19.42
C ILE A 60 18.69 -34.49 18.83
N TYR A 61 18.43 -34.20 17.57
CA TYR A 61 17.42 -34.87 16.75
C TYR A 61 18.10 -35.89 15.83
N LYS A 62 17.71 -37.15 15.95
CA LYS A 62 18.10 -38.20 15.00
C LYS A 62 17.20 -38.14 13.79
N THR A 63 17.78 -37.82 12.63
CA THR A 63 17.07 -37.74 11.35
C THR A 63 16.68 -39.13 10.88
N GLY A 64 15.41 -39.30 10.52
CA GLY A 64 14.85 -40.51 9.92
C GLY A 64 14.65 -40.37 8.40
N GLN A 65 13.56 -40.94 7.90
CA GLN A 65 13.25 -40.96 6.47
C GLN A 65 12.80 -39.60 5.91
N MET A 66 13.01 -39.38 4.61
CA MET A 66 12.48 -38.20 3.91
C MET A 66 10.96 -38.31 3.78
N LEU A 67 10.25 -37.29 4.24
CA LEU A 67 8.79 -37.19 4.15
C LEU A 67 8.34 -36.58 2.83
N GLY A 68 9.11 -35.63 2.29
CA GLY A 68 8.81 -35.01 1.00
C GLY A 68 9.65 -33.77 0.67
N ARG A 69 9.42 -33.23 -0.53
CA ARG A 69 10.01 -31.96 -1.00
C ARG A 69 8.90 -31.02 -1.44
N GLY A 70 8.93 -29.78 -0.96
CA GLY A 70 7.88 -28.79 -1.24
C GLY A 70 8.46 -27.38 -1.36
N GLY A 71 8.24 -26.72 -2.51
CA GLY A 71 8.76 -25.37 -2.74
C GLY A 71 10.28 -25.31 -2.62
N PHE A 72 10.77 -24.57 -1.62
CA PHE A 72 12.20 -24.41 -1.29
C PHE A 72 12.63 -25.24 -0.08
N ALA A 73 11.74 -26.09 0.45
CA ALA A 73 11.96 -26.88 1.65
C ALA A 73 12.04 -28.38 1.35
N ILE A 74 12.75 -29.10 2.22
CA ILE A 74 12.70 -30.57 2.31
C ILE A 74 12.23 -30.94 3.71
N CYS A 75 11.45 -32.00 3.84
CA CYS A 75 10.90 -32.45 5.11
C CYS A 75 11.41 -33.85 5.45
N TYR A 76 11.85 -34.04 6.68
CA TYR A 76 12.35 -35.31 7.21
C TYR A 76 11.65 -35.66 8.51
N GLU A 77 11.51 -36.95 8.77
CA GLU A 77 11.19 -37.44 10.11
C GLU A 77 12.39 -37.18 11.02
N ALA A 78 12.15 -36.85 12.28
CA ALA A 78 13.21 -36.80 13.27
C ALA A 78 12.75 -37.20 14.66
N GLN A 79 13.61 -37.92 15.37
CA GLN A 79 13.37 -38.36 16.73
C GLN A 79 14.22 -37.53 17.70
N ASN A 80 13.58 -36.90 18.68
CA ASN A 80 14.28 -36.27 19.79
C ASN A 80 14.89 -37.38 20.66
N LEU A 81 16.22 -37.39 20.82
CA LEU A 81 16.92 -38.47 21.52
C LEU A 81 16.63 -38.53 23.03
N ASN A 82 16.27 -37.39 23.64
CA ASN A 82 16.00 -37.32 25.07
C ASN A 82 14.59 -37.83 25.40
N THR A 83 13.59 -37.45 24.61
CA THR A 83 12.17 -37.75 24.86
C THR A 83 11.63 -38.91 24.03
N GLN A 84 12.40 -39.39 23.06
CA GLN A 84 11.98 -40.36 22.03
C GLN A 84 10.80 -39.91 21.16
N GLN A 85 10.33 -38.67 21.32
CA GLN A 85 9.22 -38.10 20.56
C GLN A 85 9.64 -37.85 19.10
N ILE A 86 8.74 -38.19 18.17
CA ILE A 86 8.96 -38.05 16.73
C ILE A 86 8.29 -36.76 16.23
N TYR A 87 9.00 -36.05 15.35
CA TYR A 87 8.64 -34.79 14.73
C TYR A 87 8.84 -34.80 13.22
N ALA A 88 8.29 -33.80 12.54
CA ALA A 88 8.66 -33.46 11.17
C ALA A 88 9.61 -32.25 11.17
N LEU A 89 10.80 -32.41 10.62
CA LEU A 89 11.75 -31.32 10.39
C LEU A 89 11.57 -30.76 8.99
N LYS A 90 11.06 -29.53 8.89
CA LYS A 90 11.04 -28.76 7.65
C LYS A 90 12.33 -27.95 7.56
N ILE A 91 13.11 -28.17 6.51
CA ILE A 91 14.46 -27.63 6.36
C ILE A 91 14.48 -26.69 5.17
N VAL A 92 14.99 -25.48 5.37
CA VAL A 92 15.12 -24.43 4.35
C VAL A 92 16.53 -23.85 4.40
N LYS A 93 17.11 -23.43 3.28
CA LYS A 93 18.40 -22.72 3.31
C LYS A 93 18.27 -21.43 4.12
N SER A 94 19.18 -21.21 5.07
CA SER A 94 19.21 -20.00 5.92
C SER A 94 19.42 -18.75 5.07
N HIS A 95 20.34 -18.83 4.10
CA HIS A 95 20.57 -17.74 3.15
C HIS A 95 19.63 -17.86 1.95
N MET A 96 18.78 -16.86 1.76
CA MET A 96 17.87 -16.79 0.61
C MET A 96 18.34 -15.68 -0.35
N PRO A 97 18.58 -15.97 -1.64
CA PRO A 97 19.12 -14.98 -2.58
C PRO A 97 18.14 -13.85 -2.90
N GLN A 98 16.84 -14.03 -2.62
CA GLN A 98 15.81 -13.03 -2.85
C GLN A 98 15.20 -12.56 -1.52
N LYS A 99 15.38 -11.28 -1.18
CA LYS A 99 14.80 -10.65 0.03
C LYS A 99 13.29 -10.83 0.17
N ARG A 100 12.55 -10.95 -0.95
CA ARG A 100 11.11 -11.24 -0.94
C ARG A 100 10.80 -12.65 -0.42
N MET A 101 11.66 -13.62 -0.69
CA MET A 101 11.52 -15.00 -0.22
C MET A 101 11.80 -15.08 1.28
N GLU A 102 12.85 -14.40 1.73
CA GLU A 102 13.20 -14.24 3.15
C GLU A 102 12.03 -13.65 3.95
N GLN A 103 11.43 -12.55 3.47
CA GLN A 103 10.26 -11.95 4.10
C GLN A 103 9.03 -12.88 4.15
N LYS A 104 8.82 -13.71 3.12
CA LYS A 104 7.74 -14.70 3.11
C LYS A 104 7.98 -15.77 4.18
N PHE A 105 9.21 -16.26 4.27
CA PHE A 105 9.59 -17.27 5.27
C PHE A 105 9.53 -16.71 6.70
N GLN A 106 9.98 -15.48 6.92
CA GLN A 106 9.81 -14.79 8.19
C GLN A 106 8.32 -14.65 8.58
N THR A 107 7.47 -14.27 7.61
CA THR A 107 6.01 -14.20 7.84
C THR A 107 5.43 -15.57 8.18
N GLU A 108 5.87 -16.64 7.51
CA GLU A 108 5.45 -18.01 7.79
C GLU A 108 5.76 -18.41 9.24
N LEU A 109 7.00 -18.17 9.70
CA LEU A 109 7.40 -18.43 11.09
C LEU A 109 6.54 -17.64 12.08
N GLN A 110 6.30 -16.36 11.82
CA GLN A 110 5.51 -15.51 12.71
C GLN A 110 4.05 -15.93 12.81
N ILE A 111 3.44 -16.35 11.70
CA ILE A 111 2.03 -16.79 11.67
C ILE A 111 1.91 -18.17 12.32
N HIS A 112 2.70 -19.15 11.85
CA HIS A 112 2.54 -20.55 12.27
C HIS A 112 2.84 -20.75 13.76
N SER A 113 3.86 -20.06 14.30
CA SER A 113 4.20 -20.11 15.74
C SER A 113 3.09 -19.61 16.68
N LYS A 114 2.11 -18.85 16.16
CA LYS A 114 0.98 -18.27 16.92
C LYS A 114 -0.33 -19.05 16.73
N MET A 115 -0.31 -20.12 15.95
CA MET A 115 -1.47 -20.99 15.72
C MET A 115 -1.46 -22.16 16.70
N LYS A 116 -2.57 -22.35 17.42
CA LYS A 116 -2.79 -23.48 18.34
C LYS A 116 -4.22 -23.96 18.23
N HIS A 117 -4.43 -25.00 17.44
CA HIS A 117 -5.75 -25.57 17.15
C HIS A 117 -5.62 -27.07 16.86
N PRO A 118 -6.56 -27.95 17.31
CA PRO A 118 -6.47 -29.39 17.10
C PRO A 118 -6.32 -29.80 15.62
N ASN A 119 -6.85 -28.99 14.71
CA ASN A 119 -6.83 -29.23 13.26
C ASN A 119 -5.83 -28.37 12.48
N ILE A 120 -4.81 -27.83 13.15
CA ILE A 120 -3.65 -27.16 12.53
C ILE A 120 -2.39 -27.89 13.00
N VAL A 121 -1.43 -28.11 12.09
CA VAL A 121 -0.13 -28.72 12.42
C VAL A 121 0.54 -27.88 13.49
N GLU A 122 0.91 -28.48 14.63
CA GLU A 122 1.55 -27.73 15.71
C GLU A 122 2.98 -27.30 15.33
N PHE A 123 3.30 -26.03 15.59
CA PHE A 123 4.65 -25.49 15.51
C PHE A 123 5.31 -25.62 16.88
N HIS A 124 6.46 -26.29 16.96
CA HIS A 124 7.18 -26.44 18.23
C HIS A 124 8.29 -25.41 18.41
N ARG A 125 9.16 -25.24 17.40
CA ARG A 125 10.32 -24.34 17.44
C ARG A 125 11.01 -24.23 16.08
N ALA A 126 11.87 -23.23 15.91
CA ALA A 126 12.77 -23.12 14.77
C ALA A 126 14.17 -22.68 15.19
N PHE A 127 15.21 -23.18 14.53
CA PHE A 127 16.61 -22.85 14.81
C PHE A 127 17.48 -22.96 13.54
N SER A 128 18.66 -22.37 13.56
CA SER A 128 19.66 -22.51 12.49
C SER A 128 20.66 -23.62 12.82
N TYR A 129 21.01 -24.44 11.82
CA TYR A 129 22.07 -25.45 11.92
C TYR A 129 22.69 -25.69 10.54
N LEU A 130 24.03 -25.66 10.44
CA LEU A 130 24.77 -25.89 9.18
C LEU A 130 24.21 -25.13 7.96
N ASN A 131 24.05 -23.81 8.08
CA ASN A 131 23.51 -22.92 7.02
C ASN A 131 22.07 -23.21 6.57
N CYS A 132 21.32 -24.02 7.32
CA CYS A 132 19.90 -24.28 7.10
C CYS A 132 19.08 -23.90 8.33
N THR A 133 17.87 -23.39 8.11
CA THR A 133 16.86 -23.19 9.15
C THR A 133 16.00 -24.44 9.24
N TYR A 134 15.94 -25.02 10.43
CA TYR A 134 15.13 -26.18 10.78
C TYR A 134 13.90 -25.72 11.54
N ILE A 135 12.72 -26.14 11.08
CA ILE A 135 11.45 -25.93 11.76
C ILE A 135 10.95 -27.28 12.26
N VAL A 136 10.75 -27.39 13.56
CA VAL A 136 10.23 -28.58 14.23
C VAL A 136 8.71 -28.51 14.29
N LEU A 137 8.04 -29.42 13.59
CA LEU A 137 6.58 -29.49 13.45
C LEU A 137 6.03 -30.83 13.95
N GLU A 138 4.74 -30.84 14.27
CA GLU A 138 3.98 -32.07 14.53
C GLU A 138 4.07 -33.05 13.34
N LEU A 139 4.43 -34.30 13.61
CA LEU A 139 4.43 -35.35 12.58
C LEU A 139 3.00 -35.85 12.33
N CYS A 140 2.58 -35.80 11.06
CA CYS A 140 1.34 -36.41 10.57
C CYS A 140 1.66 -37.70 9.78
N PRO A 141 1.63 -38.89 10.41
CA PRO A 141 2.17 -40.12 9.83
C PRO A 141 1.32 -40.71 8.70
N ASN A 142 0.08 -40.26 8.54
CA ASN A 142 -0.87 -40.84 7.59
C ASN A 142 -0.92 -40.10 6.24
N GLY A 143 0.09 -39.26 5.96
CA GLY A 143 0.21 -38.52 4.71
C GLY A 143 -0.79 -37.38 4.62
N SER A 144 -1.09 -36.94 3.40
CA SER A 144 -2.08 -35.88 3.13
C SER A 144 -3.40 -36.43 2.57
N LEU A 145 -4.46 -35.61 2.62
CA LEU A 145 -5.71 -35.93 1.92
C LEU A 145 -5.46 -36.19 0.42
N MET A 146 -4.49 -35.49 -0.17
CA MET A 146 -4.06 -35.72 -1.55
C MET A 146 -3.59 -37.15 -1.78
N ASP A 147 -2.76 -37.67 -0.88
CA ASP A 147 -2.20 -39.01 -1.00
C ASP A 147 -3.28 -40.07 -0.88
N MET A 148 -4.26 -39.82 -0.01
CA MET A 148 -5.42 -40.69 0.15
C MET A 148 -6.33 -40.68 -1.09
N VAL A 149 -6.67 -39.52 -1.65
CA VAL A 149 -7.46 -39.44 -2.90
C VAL A 149 -6.69 -40.07 -4.06
N LYS A 150 -5.37 -39.87 -4.17
CA LYS A 150 -4.55 -40.51 -5.19
C LYS A 150 -4.61 -42.03 -5.11
N ARG A 151 -4.59 -42.58 -3.90
CA ARG A 151 -4.63 -44.03 -3.67
C ARG A 151 -6.02 -44.62 -3.88
N ARG A 152 -7.06 -43.95 -3.38
CA ARG A 152 -8.44 -44.44 -3.35
C ARG A 152 -9.31 -44.00 -4.52
N LYS A 153 -8.82 -43.07 -5.35
CA LYS A 153 -9.53 -42.35 -6.43
C LYS A 153 -10.62 -41.40 -5.95
N TYR A 154 -11.37 -41.74 -4.90
CA TYR A 154 -12.39 -40.89 -4.30
C TYR A 154 -12.45 -41.09 -2.78
N ILE A 155 -13.33 -40.35 -2.11
CA ILE A 155 -13.65 -40.41 -0.68
C ILE A 155 -15.17 -40.47 -0.56
N THR A 156 -15.69 -41.23 0.41
CA THR A 156 -17.14 -41.36 0.60
C THR A 156 -17.72 -40.14 1.33
N GLU A 157 -19.02 -39.87 1.16
CA GLU A 157 -19.65 -38.72 1.83
C GLU A 157 -19.52 -38.71 3.36
N PRO A 158 -19.64 -39.83 4.10
CA PRO A 158 -19.42 -39.85 5.55
C PRO A 158 -18.02 -39.37 5.97
N GLU A 159 -16.99 -39.80 5.24
CA GLU A 159 -15.60 -39.39 5.49
C GLU A 159 -15.39 -37.92 5.10
N ALA A 160 -15.92 -37.50 3.95
CA ALA A 160 -15.90 -36.11 3.52
C ALA A 160 -16.58 -35.21 4.55
N ARG A 161 -17.71 -35.62 5.12
CA ARG A 161 -18.39 -34.92 6.23
C ARG A 161 -17.49 -34.79 7.44
N TYR A 162 -16.89 -35.90 7.88
CA TYR A 162 -16.00 -35.95 9.04
C TYR A 162 -14.83 -34.96 8.90
N TRP A 163 -14.10 -34.98 7.79
CA TRP A 163 -12.97 -34.08 7.58
C TRP A 163 -13.40 -32.64 7.28
N THR A 164 -14.54 -32.42 6.62
CA THR A 164 -15.01 -31.05 6.33
C THR A 164 -15.33 -30.27 7.60
N VAL A 165 -15.93 -30.89 8.62
CA VAL A 165 -16.17 -30.23 9.93
C VAL A 165 -14.85 -29.77 10.55
N GLN A 166 -13.83 -30.61 10.51
CA GLN A 166 -12.51 -30.31 11.06
C GLN A 166 -11.80 -29.18 10.28
N ILE A 167 -11.85 -29.22 8.95
CA ILE A 167 -11.31 -28.14 8.09
C ILE A 167 -12.06 -26.83 8.38
N ALA A 168 -13.39 -26.86 8.47
CA ALA A 168 -14.21 -25.69 8.79
C ALA A 168 -13.85 -25.10 10.17
N GLY A 169 -13.59 -25.94 11.17
CA GLY A 169 -13.10 -25.51 12.49
C GLY A 169 -11.75 -24.81 12.44
N ALA A 170 -10.78 -25.38 11.72
CA ALA A 170 -9.47 -24.74 11.53
C ALA A 170 -9.59 -23.41 10.76
N VAL A 171 -10.42 -23.35 9.72
CA VAL A 171 -10.68 -22.13 8.94
C VAL A 171 -11.31 -21.06 9.83
N LYS A 172 -12.35 -21.41 10.61
CA LYS A 172 -12.96 -20.50 11.60
C LYS A 172 -11.93 -19.97 12.59
N TYR A 173 -11.06 -20.84 13.11
CA TYR A 173 -10.00 -20.45 14.03
C TYR A 173 -9.03 -19.45 13.40
N MET A 174 -8.50 -19.76 12.21
CA MET A 174 -7.60 -18.86 11.48
C MET A 174 -8.27 -17.51 11.23
N HIS A 175 -9.52 -17.55 10.73
CA HIS A 175 -10.28 -16.34 10.42
C HIS A 175 -10.54 -15.50 11.67
N GLY A 176 -10.88 -16.13 12.80
CA GLY A 176 -11.04 -15.47 14.10
C GLY A 176 -9.74 -14.85 14.66
N LYS A 177 -8.57 -15.39 14.31
CA LYS A 177 -7.26 -14.77 14.61
C LYS A 177 -6.84 -13.70 13.59
N GLY A 178 -7.65 -13.45 12.58
CA GLY A 178 -7.33 -12.55 11.48
C GLY A 178 -6.27 -13.11 10.54
N ILE A 179 -6.28 -14.42 10.28
CA ILE A 179 -5.39 -15.10 9.34
C ILE A 179 -6.20 -15.66 8.17
N ILE A 180 -5.63 -15.55 6.97
CA ILE A 180 -6.12 -16.20 5.75
C ILE A 180 -5.04 -17.15 5.27
N HIS A 181 -5.42 -18.38 4.94
CA HIS A 181 -4.44 -19.37 4.49
C HIS A 181 -4.02 -19.15 3.03
N ARG A 182 -4.97 -18.86 2.12
CA ARG A 182 -4.77 -18.55 0.69
C ARG A 182 -4.22 -19.66 -0.22
N ASP A 183 -3.70 -20.74 0.33
CA ASP A 183 -3.29 -21.94 -0.43
C ASP A 183 -3.85 -23.23 0.17
N LEU A 184 -5.13 -23.20 0.58
CA LEU A 184 -5.81 -24.42 1.02
C LEU A 184 -5.98 -25.39 -0.14
N LYS A 185 -5.39 -26.57 0.01
CA LYS A 185 -5.46 -27.68 -0.95
C LYS A 185 -5.28 -29.00 -0.21
N MET A 186 -5.74 -30.10 -0.79
CA MET A 186 -5.63 -31.42 -0.16
C MET A 186 -4.19 -31.84 0.15
N GLY A 187 -3.18 -31.29 -0.56
CA GLY A 187 -1.77 -31.56 -0.29
C GLY A 187 -1.20 -30.83 0.95
N ASN A 188 -1.90 -29.82 1.45
CA ASN A 188 -1.55 -29.07 2.66
C ASN A 188 -2.45 -29.44 3.85
N ILE A 189 -3.29 -30.48 3.69
CA ILE A 189 -4.15 -31.02 4.74
C ILE A 189 -3.65 -32.44 5.05
N PHE A 190 -2.94 -32.56 6.16
CA PHE A 190 -2.30 -33.79 6.61
C PHE A 190 -3.21 -34.60 7.51
N LEU A 191 -2.91 -35.89 7.68
CA LEU A 191 -3.64 -36.81 8.53
C LEU A 191 -2.76 -37.24 9.71
N ASP A 192 -3.22 -36.96 10.92
CA ASP A 192 -2.53 -37.35 12.15
C ASP A 192 -2.67 -38.86 12.44
N LYS A 193 -2.12 -39.32 13.56
CA LYS A 193 -2.19 -40.73 13.99
C LYS A 193 -3.63 -41.25 14.19
N ASN A 194 -4.59 -40.36 14.42
CA ASN A 194 -6.01 -40.67 14.65
C ASN A 194 -6.87 -40.47 13.40
N MET A 195 -6.26 -40.23 12.23
CA MET A 195 -6.95 -39.86 10.97
C MET A 195 -7.75 -38.55 11.05
N ASP A 196 -7.38 -37.67 11.99
CA ASP A 196 -7.87 -36.29 12.03
C ASP A 196 -7.03 -35.41 11.10
N VAL A 197 -7.67 -34.40 10.53
CA VAL A 197 -6.99 -33.49 9.60
C VAL A 197 -6.23 -32.40 10.34
N LYS A 198 -5.07 -32.06 9.79
CA LYS A 198 -4.16 -31.02 10.25
C LYS A 198 -3.79 -30.12 9.07
N ILE A 199 -4.24 -28.87 9.09
CA ILE A 199 -3.84 -27.88 8.09
C ILE A 199 -2.42 -27.42 8.38
N GLY A 200 -1.55 -27.43 7.37
CA GLY A 200 -0.19 -26.94 7.45
C GLY A 200 0.20 -26.06 6.26
N ASP A 201 1.46 -25.63 6.23
CA ASP A 201 2.07 -24.82 5.17
C ASP A 201 1.49 -23.41 5.01
N PHE A 202 1.88 -22.52 5.93
CA PHE A 202 1.48 -21.11 5.98
C PHE A 202 2.32 -20.19 5.08
N GLY A 203 3.08 -20.73 4.11
CA GLY A 203 4.02 -19.96 3.28
C GLY A 203 3.37 -18.89 2.38
N LEU A 204 2.05 -18.94 2.18
CA LEU A 204 1.25 -17.93 1.47
C LEU A 204 0.22 -17.24 2.37
N ALA A 205 0.22 -17.54 3.67
CA ALA A 205 -0.74 -16.99 4.61
C ALA A 205 -0.57 -15.47 4.78
N ALA A 206 -1.65 -14.81 5.14
CA ALA A 206 -1.69 -13.36 5.32
C ALA A 206 -2.44 -12.97 6.60
N LEU A 207 -1.94 -11.91 7.25
CA LEU A 207 -2.58 -11.23 8.38
C LEU A 207 -3.63 -10.24 7.86
N ILE A 208 -4.85 -10.35 8.39
CA ILE A 208 -5.92 -9.38 8.25
C ILE A 208 -5.83 -8.39 9.39
N MET A 209 -5.67 -7.12 9.04
CA MET A 209 -5.74 -6.02 9.98
C MET A 209 -7.22 -5.71 10.22
N SER A 210 -7.72 -5.93 11.44
CA SER A 210 -9.12 -5.62 11.79
C SER A 210 -9.30 -4.13 12.08
N GLY A 211 -10.26 -3.46 11.43
CA GLY A 211 -10.58 -2.03 11.62
C GLY A 211 -10.31 -1.18 10.37
N LYS A 212 -10.23 0.15 10.51
CA LYS A 212 -9.90 1.11 9.42
C LYS A 212 -8.59 0.76 8.67
N ASP A 213 -7.78 -0.14 9.23
CA ASP A 213 -6.51 -0.63 8.68
C ASP A 213 -6.62 -1.86 7.74
N LEU A 214 -7.83 -2.36 7.46
CA LEU A 214 -8.07 -3.53 6.59
C LEU A 214 -7.65 -3.33 5.11
N GLN A 215 -7.17 -2.14 4.75
CA GLN A 215 -6.74 -1.78 3.39
C GLN A 215 -5.22 -1.70 3.20
N ALA A 216 -4.41 -1.58 4.26
CA ALA A 216 -2.97 -1.29 4.15
C ALA A 216 -2.09 -2.52 3.84
N CYS A 217 -2.56 -3.74 4.11
CA CYS A 217 -1.82 -4.99 3.90
C CYS A 217 -2.53 -5.99 2.96
N ARG A 218 -3.35 -5.50 2.02
CA ARG A 218 -3.93 -6.37 0.99
C ARG A 218 -2.86 -6.79 -0.01
N ARG A 219 -2.28 -7.97 0.19
CA ARG A 219 -1.42 -8.62 -0.81
C ARG A 219 -2.29 -9.00 -2.01
N THR A 220 -2.34 -8.17 -3.05
CA THR A 220 -2.94 -8.44 -4.37
C THR A 220 -2.04 -9.32 -5.26
N THR A 221 -1.08 -10.02 -4.66
CA THR A 221 -0.21 -10.91 -5.42
C THR A 221 -1.01 -12.14 -5.79
N LEU A 222 -1.12 -12.45 -7.08
CA LEU A 222 -1.67 -13.71 -7.56
C LEU A 222 -0.75 -14.83 -7.04
N CYS A 223 -1.19 -15.53 -6.00
CA CYS A 223 -0.48 -16.61 -5.35
C CYS A 223 -1.47 -17.71 -4.96
N GLY A 224 -1.04 -18.97 -5.08
CA GLY A 224 -1.87 -20.15 -4.84
C GLY A 224 -1.74 -21.16 -5.98
N THR A 225 -2.32 -22.33 -5.79
CA THR A 225 -2.38 -23.38 -6.83
C THR A 225 -3.56 -23.13 -7.77
N PRO A 226 -3.39 -22.98 -9.10
CA PRO A 226 -4.44 -22.48 -10.03
C PRO A 226 -5.83 -23.13 -9.88
N ASN A 227 -5.86 -24.45 -9.65
CA ASN A 227 -7.11 -25.22 -9.52
C ASN A 227 -7.95 -24.89 -8.26
N TYR A 228 -7.38 -24.17 -7.29
CA TYR A 228 -8.02 -23.84 -6.01
C TYR A 228 -8.21 -22.34 -5.80
N ILE A 229 -7.72 -21.52 -6.74
CA ILE A 229 -7.79 -20.06 -6.65
C ILE A 229 -9.24 -19.60 -6.89
N ALA A 230 -9.73 -18.76 -5.99
CA ALA A 230 -11.05 -18.16 -6.12
C ALA A 230 -11.08 -17.11 -7.25
N PRO A 231 -12.16 -17.02 -8.04
CA PRO A 231 -12.23 -16.14 -9.22
C PRO A 231 -12.00 -14.68 -8.87
N GLU A 232 -12.37 -14.28 -7.66
CA GLU A 232 -12.20 -12.91 -7.21
C GLU A 232 -10.73 -12.52 -6.98
N ILE A 233 -9.85 -13.46 -6.64
CA ILE A 233 -8.38 -13.23 -6.59
C ILE A 233 -7.84 -12.80 -7.97
N LEU A 234 -8.52 -13.17 -9.05
CA LEU A 234 -8.13 -12.90 -10.44
C LEU A 234 -8.72 -11.59 -10.96
N SER A 235 -9.91 -11.21 -10.49
CA SER A 235 -10.53 -9.92 -10.80
C SER A 235 -9.88 -8.82 -9.96
N LYS A 236 -9.19 -7.86 -10.58
CA LYS A 236 -8.63 -6.68 -9.89
C LYS A 236 -9.71 -5.68 -9.42
N GLU A 237 -10.95 -6.13 -9.26
CA GLU A 237 -12.10 -5.33 -8.85
C GLU A 237 -12.24 -5.30 -7.33
N LYS A 238 -12.85 -4.22 -6.85
CA LYS A 238 -12.70 -3.67 -5.50
C LYS A 238 -13.72 -4.23 -4.50
N GLY A 239 -13.68 -5.54 -4.26
CA GLY A 239 -14.28 -6.18 -3.08
C GLY A 239 -13.18 -6.83 -2.25
N GLY A 240 -13.09 -6.54 -0.94
CA GLY A 240 -12.06 -7.14 -0.08
C GLY A 240 -12.11 -8.68 -0.09
N HIS A 241 -10.99 -9.32 -0.39
CA HIS A 241 -10.82 -10.78 -0.35
C HIS A 241 -10.06 -11.14 0.89
N ASP A 242 -10.79 -11.49 1.94
CA ASP A 242 -10.10 -11.78 3.17
C ASP A 242 -10.40 -13.24 3.54
N HIS A 243 -11.59 -13.56 4.05
CA HIS A 243 -11.89 -14.93 4.51
C HIS A 243 -12.53 -15.85 3.44
N ALA A 244 -13.36 -15.30 2.55
CA ALA A 244 -14.17 -16.08 1.61
C ALA A 244 -13.36 -16.91 0.60
N VAL A 245 -12.09 -16.59 0.38
CA VAL A 245 -11.20 -17.34 -0.53
C VAL A 245 -10.89 -18.73 0.01
N ASP A 246 -10.73 -18.88 1.33
CA ASP A 246 -10.51 -20.18 1.96
C ASP A 246 -11.80 -21.03 1.91
N ILE A 247 -12.97 -20.37 1.93
CA ILE A 247 -14.29 -21.02 1.77
C ILE A 247 -14.48 -21.54 0.33
N TRP A 248 -14.02 -20.80 -0.67
CA TRP A 248 -13.99 -21.29 -2.05
C TRP A 248 -13.09 -22.53 -2.17
N SER A 249 -11.86 -22.45 -1.66
CA SER A 249 -10.93 -23.58 -1.67
C SER A 249 -11.50 -24.80 -0.94
N LEU A 250 -12.27 -24.62 0.14
CA LEU A 250 -13.01 -25.69 0.79
C LEU A 250 -14.05 -26.35 -0.14
N GLY A 251 -14.80 -25.57 -0.91
CA GLY A 251 -15.73 -26.09 -1.92
C GLY A 251 -15.02 -26.95 -2.99
N ILE A 252 -13.87 -26.47 -3.47
CA ILE A 252 -13.01 -27.24 -4.39
C ILE A 252 -12.52 -28.54 -3.76
N ILE A 253 -12.08 -28.50 -2.49
CA ILE A 253 -11.59 -29.67 -1.75
C ILE A 253 -12.70 -30.72 -1.60
N ILE A 254 -13.91 -30.32 -1.22
CA ILE A 254 -15.05 -31.25 -1.09
C ILE A 254 -15.36 -31.92 -2.43
N PHE A 255 -15.44 -31.13 -3.51
CA PHE A 255 -15.64 -31.68 -4.86
C PHE A 255 -14.54 -32.67 -5.23
N ALA A 256 -13.28 -32.32 -4.99
CA ALA A 256 -12.13 -33.14 -5.37
C ALA A 256 -11.98 -34.41 -4.51
N MET A 257 -12.36 -34.38 -3.23
CA MET A 257 -12.44 -35.58 -2.39
C MET A 257 -13.43 -36.59 -3.00
N LEU A 258 -14.59 -36.13 -3.45
CA LEU A 258 -15.68 -37.00 -3.91
C LEU A 258 -15.47 -37.53 -5.34
N THR A 259 -14.80 -36.76 -6.19
CA THR A 259 -14.67 -37.06 -7.64
C THR A 259 -13.26 -37.46 -8.06
N GLY A 260 -12.26 -37.24 -7.19
CA GLY A 260 -10.85 -37.47 -7.50
C GLY A 260 -10.21 -36.42 -8.41
N LYS A 261 -10.95 -35.38 -8.81
CA LYS A 261 -10.49 -34.32 -9.72
C LYS A 261 -11.04 -32.96 -9.27
N PRO A 262 -10.35 -31.84 -9.52
CA PRO A 262 -10.90 -30.52 -9.23
C PRO A 262 -11.99 -30.15 -10.26
N PRO A 263 -12.96 -29.30 -9.91
CA PRO A 263 -14.11 -29.00 -10.77
C PRO A 263 -13.76 -28.21 -12.04
N PHE A 264 -12.75 -27.33 -11.97
CA PHE A 264 -12.38 -26.41 -13.06
C PHE A 264 -11.14 -26.86 -13.84
N GLN A 265 -10.83 -28.16 -13.83
CA GLN A 265 -9.59 -28.65 -14.42
C GLN A 265 -9.52 -28.36 -15.93
N SER A 266 -8.41 -27.76 -16.37
CA SER A 266 -8.10 -27.59 -17.80
C SER A 266 -6.59 -27.63 -18.06
N GLU A 267 -6.20 -27.62 -19.34
CA GLU A 267 -4.80 -27.63 -19.79
C GLU A 267 -4.11 -26.29 -19.55
N THR A 268 -4.83 -25.17 -19.69
CA THR A 268 -4.31 -23.81 -19.53
C THR A 268 -4.89 -23.14 -18.29
N ALA A 269 -4.06 -22.33 -17.62
CA ALA A 269 -4.50 -21.58 -16.43
C ALA A 269 -5.65 -20.61 -16.76
N ASP A 270 -5.60 -19.95 -17.92
CA ASP A 270 -6.64 -19.03 -18.36
C ASP A 270 -8.00 -19.71 -18.52
N GLU A 271 -8.03 -20.96 -18.98
CA GLU A 271 -9.25 -21.72 -19.12
C GLU A 271 -9.78 -22.20 -17.75
N ILE A 272 -8.89 -22.63 -16.84
CA ILE A 272 -9.27 -22.89 -15.43
C ILE A 272 -9.96 -21.65 -14.83
N TYR A 273 -9.39 -20.47 -15.08
CA TYR A 273 -9.89 -19.19 -14.59
C TYR A 273 -11.20 -18.74 -15.26
N ARG A 274 -11.38 -19.02 -16.54
CA ARG A 274 -12.64 -18.80 -17.25
C ARG A 274 -13.74 -19.66 -16.64
N ARG A 275 -13.49 -20.97 -16.53
CA ARG A 275 -14.45 -21.92 -15.94
C ARG A 275 -14.79 -21.60 -14.49
N ALA A 276 -13.81 -21.20 -13.69
CA ALA A 276 -14.04 -20.77 -12.31
C ALA A 276 -14.93 -19.51 -12.22
N ARG A 277 -14.74 -18.52 -13.10
CA ARG A 277 -15.57 -17.29 -13.13
C ARG A 277 -17.00 -17.56 -13.60
N GLU A 278 -17.14 -18.39 -14.62
CA GLU A 278 -18.45 -18.77 -15.16
C GLU A 278 -19.16 -19.83 -14.33
N ARG A 279 -18.46 -20.46 -13.37
CA ARG A 279 -18.90 -21.62 -12.59
C ARG A 279 -19.26 -22.81 -13.49
N ASP A 280 -18.48 -22.99 -14.55
CA ASP A 280 -18.58 -24.07 -15.53
C ASP A 280 -17.87 -25.32 -15.00
N TYR A 281 -18.62 -26.19 -14.33
CA TYR A 281 -18.21 -27.52 -13.90
C TYR A 281 -19.40 -28.48 -13.85
N ASP A 282 -19.14 -29.76 -14.11
CA ASP A 282 -20.16 -30.80 -14.11
C ASP A 282 -19.85 -31.87 -13.07
N TRP A 283 -20.91 -32.46 -12.52
CA TRP A 283 -20.80 -33.66 -11.69
C TRP A 283 -20.71 -34.90 -12.59
N PRO A 284 -19.87 -35.90 -12.24
CA PRO A 284 -19.85 -37.17 -12.96
C PRO A 284 -21.24 -37.83 -12.99
N SER A 285 -21.61 -38.43 -14.13
CA SER A 285 -22.86 -39.20 -14.25
C SER A 285 -22.79 -40.45 -13.39
N LEU A 286 -23.94 -40.95 -12.92
CA LEU A 286 -24.04 -42.16 -12.09
C LEU A 286 -23.38 -43.38 -12.75
N ASP A 287 -23.36 -43.45 -14.08
CA ASP A 287 -22.74 -44.53 -14.84
C ASP A 287 -21.20 -44.44 -14.90
N SER A 288 -20.64 -43.27 -14.56
CA SER A 288 -19.20 -42.96 -14.66
C SER A 288 -18.46 -42.95 -13.33
N THR A 289 -19.18 -43.00 -12.20
CA THR A 289 -18.59 -42.99 -10.85
C THR A 289 -19.20 -44.05 -9.94
N GLU A 290 -18.35 -44.81 -9.26
CA GLU A 290 -18.77 -45.76 -8.22
C GLU A 290 -19.18 -45.06 -6.91
N ASN A 291 -18.85 -43.77 -6.77
CA ASN A 291 -19.15 -42.97 -5.58
C ASN A 291 -20.54 -42.32 -5.70
N LEU A 292 -21.41 -42.57 -4.72
CA LEU A 292 -22.73 -41.95 -4.65
C LEU A 292 -22.62 -40.51 -4.14
N ILE A 293 -23.04 -39.54 -4.97
CA ILE A 293 -23.03 -38.12 -4.65
C ILE A 293 -24.46 -37.61 -4.53
N SER A 294 -24.88 -37.28 -3.31
CA SER A 294 -26.22 -36.83 -2.96
C SER A 294 -26.53 -35.42 -3.47
N LYS A 295 -27.83 -35.08 -3.56
CA LYS A 295 -28.28 -33.72 -3.92
C LYS A 295 -27.79 -32.68 -2.90
N ASP A 296 -27.79 -33.03 -1.62
CA ASP A 296 -27.33 -32.13 -0.54
C ASP A 296 -25.84 -31.79 -0.66
N THR A 297 -25.02 -32.74 -1.12
CA THR A 297 -23.60 -32.49 -1.40
C THR A 297 -23.42 -31.54 -2.58
N LYS A 298 -24.18 -31.73 -3.66
CA LYS A 298 -24.15 -30.84 -4.83
C LYS A 298 -24.58 -29.43 -4.45
N ASP A 299 -25.64 -29.31 -3.64
CA ASP A 299 -26.13 -28.03 -3.11
C ASP A 299 -25.08 -27.36 -2.21
N LEU A 300 -24.46 -28.08 -1.28
CA LEU A 300 -23.39 -27.53 -0.43
C LEU A 300 -22.24 -26.95 -1.26
N VAL A 301 -21.70 -27.73 -2.20
CA VAL A 301 -20.59 -27.26 -3.05
C VAL A 301 -21.04 -26.07 -3.90
N SER A 302 -22.27 -26.06 -4.41
CA SER A 302 -22.80 -24.92 -5.17
C SER A 302 -22.88 -23.63 -4.35
N LYS A 303 -23.16 -23.72 -3.04
CA LYS A 303 -23.17 -22.57 -2.11
C LYS A 303 -21.75 -22.08 -1.77
N LEU A 304 -20.78 -22.99 -1.71
CA LEU A 304 -19.37 -22.64 -1.47
C LEU A 304 -18.71 -22.02 -2.71
N LEU A 305 -19.14 -22.39 -3.91
CA LEU A 305 -18.65 -21.88 -5.20
C LEU A 305 -19.47 -20.69 -5.76
N GLN A 306 -20.06 -19.88 -4.86
CA GLN A 306 -20.74 -18.63 -5.20
C GLN A 306 -19.78 -17.43 -5.26
N PRO A 307 -20.24 -16.24 -5.71
CA PRO A 307 -19.54 -14.98 -5.46
C PRO A 307 -19.22 -14.78 -3.97
N ALA A 308 -18.08 -14.15 -3.66
CA ALA A 308 -17.50 -14.11 -2.32
C ALA A 308 -18.46 -13.65 -1.20
N HIS A 309 -19.35 -12.70 -1.48
CA HIS A 309 -20.29 -12.13 -0.49
C HIS A 309 -21.49 -13.04 -0.18
N LEU A 310 -21.74 -14.09 -0.97
CA LEU A 310 -22.83 -15.05 -0.77
C LEU A 310 -22.36 -16.36 -0.12
N ARG A 311 -21.05 -16.53 0.06
CA ARG A 311 -20.50 -17.78 0.62
C ARG A 311 -20.80 -17.84 2.13
N PRO A 312 -21.25 -19.00 2.64
CA PRO A 312 -21.57 -19.15 4.05
C PRO A 312 -20.31 -19.16 4.93
N ASP A 313 -20.43 -18.64 6.15
CA ASP A 313 -19.37 -18.74 7.16
C ASP A 313 -19.21 -20.20 7.65
N PRO A 314 -18.05 -20.59 8.21
CA PRO A 314 -17.81 -21.95 8.70
C PRO A 314 -18.89 -22.50 9.65
N ASP A 315 -19.46 -21.64 10.50
CA ASP A 315 -20.53 -22.03 11.41
C ASP A 315 -21.84 -22.37 10.68
N GLN A 316 -22.13 -21.70 9.57
CA GLN A 316 -23.29 -21.98 8.72
C GLN A 316 -23.06 -23.22 7.85
N ILE A 317 -21.83 -23.45 7.39
CA ILE A 317 -21.45 -24.62 6.58
C ILE A 317 -21.82 -25.92 7.30
N VAL A 318 -21.44 -26.06 8.57
CA VAL A 318 -21.69 -27.29 9.34
C VAL A 318 -23.16 -27.49 9.74
N GLN A 319 -24.02 -26.50 9.48
CA GLN A 319 -25.48 -26.58 9.67
C GLN A 319 -26.22 -26.98 8.39
N HIS A 320 -25.52 -27.19 7.28
CA HIS A 320 -26.12 -27.61 6.02
C HIS A 320 -26.78 -28.99 6.12
N SER A 321 -27.83 -29.26 5.32
CA SER A 321 -28.50 -30.58 5.25
C SER A 321 -27.52 -31.72 5.01
N PHE A 322 -26.45 -31.48 4.25
CA PHE A 322 -25.35 -32.42 4.07
C PHE A 322 -24.79 -32.96 5.40
N PHE A 323 -24.64 -32.11 6.43
CA PHE A 323 -24.20 -32.52 7.76
C PHE A 323 -25.36 -33.00 8.62
N MET A 324 -26.50 -32.29 8.58
CA MET A 324 -27.61 -32.51 9.51
C MET A 324 -28.48 -33.72 9.21
N CYS A 325 -28.53 -34.15 7.95
CA CYS A 325 -29.36 -35.25 7.49
C CYS A 325 -28.55 -36.51 7.12
N GLY A 326 -27.22 -36.45 7.22
CA GLY A 326 -26.34 -37.56 6.82
C GLY A 326 -25.55 -38.17 7.96
N TRP A 327 -25.03 -39.38 7.75
CA TRP A 327 -24.29 -40.15 8.75
C TRP A 327 -22.89 -39.58 9.06
N THR A 328 -22.68 -39.08 10.27
CA THR A 328 -21.35 -38.65 10.74
C THR A 328 -20.64 -39.82 11.45
N PRO A 329 -19.52 -40.34 10.91
CA PRO A 329 -18.77 -41.42 11.53
C PRO A 329 -18.28 -41.08 12.95
N ARG A 330 -18.14 -42.10 13.77
CA ARG A 330 -17.43 -42.01 15.06
C ARG A 330 -15.92 -42.05 14.83
N GLN A 331 -15.15 -41.54 15.80
CA GLN A 331 -13.68 -41.55 15.73
C GLN A 331 -13.13 -42.98 15.56
N GLU A 332 -13.75 -43.97 16.20
CA GLU A 332 -13.29 -45.37 16.12
C GLU A 332 -13.49 -45.97 14.72
N GLU A 333 -14.41 -45.42 13.94
CA GLU A 333 -14.64 -45.80 12.54
C GLU A 333 -13.60 -45.15 11.60
N MET A 334 -12.97 -44.06 12.04
CA MET A 334 -11.91 -43.34 11.31
C MET A 334 -10.54 -43.97 11.56
N SER A 335 -10.36 -45.23 11.14
CA SER A 335 -9.13 -45.99 11.35
C SER A 335 -8.11 -45.85 10.20
N ILE A 336 -6.86 -46.22 10.46
CA ILE A 336 -5.76 -46.18 9.48
C ILE A 336 -6.05 -47.04 8.23
N SER A 337 -6.91 -48.06 8.37
CA SER A 337 -7.34 -48.92 7.25
C SER A 337 -7.99 -48.13 6.09
N LEU A 338 -8.54 -46.95 6.39
CA LEU A 338 -9.12 -46.01 5.41
C LEU A 338 -8.10 -45.44 4.43
N ARG A 339 -6.80 -45.60 4.68
CA ARG A 339 -5.78 -45.27 3.68
C ARG A 339 -5.86 -46.17 2.46
N GLU A 340 -6.23 -47.44 2.65
CA GLU A 340 -6.17 -48.46 1.61
C GLU A 340 -7.55 -48.80 1.04
N LYS A 341 -8.59 -48.82 1.87
CA LYS A 341 -9.94 -49.24 1.47
C LYS A 341 -10.99 -48.22 1.88
N HIS A 342 -12.00 -48.08 1.02
CA HIS A 342 -13.22 -47.35 1.36
C HIS A 342 -14.07 -48.16 2.33
N ILE A 343 -14.83 -47.47 3.18
CA ILE A 343 -15.91 -48.12 3.90
C ILE A 343 -17.02 -48.45 2.90
N SER A 344 -17.56 -49.68 2.95
CA SER A 344 -18.62 -50.11 2.03
C SER A 344 -19.83 -49.16 2.10
N PRO A 345 -20.27 -48.55 0.99
CA PRO A 345 -21.45 -47.68 0.96
C PRO A 345 -22.70 -48.38 1.49
N LYS A 346 -22.84 -49.68 1.20
CA LYS A 346 -23.97 -50.50 1.66
C LYS A 346 -24.08 -50.49 3.19
N LYS A 347 -22.97 -50.47 3.94
CA LYS A 347 -22.96 -50.47 5.41
C LYS A 347 -23.67 -49.25 6.03
N TYR A 348 -23.74 -48.13 5.31
CA TYR A 348 -24.39 -46.89 5.78
C TYR A 348 -25.80 -46.70 5.21
N PHE A 349 -26.07 -47.22 4.01
CA PHE A 349 -27.39 -47.13 3.38
C PHE A 349 -28.33 -48.28 3.74
N SER A 350 -27.82 -49.45 4.18
CA SER A 350 -28.64 -50.63 4.50
C SER A 350 -29.13 -50.70 5.95
N GLU A 351 -28.55 -49.93 6.88
CA GLU A 351 -28.95 -49.90 8.30
C GLU A 351 -29.76 -48.63 8.64
N ILE A 352 -30.61 -48.15 7.73
CA ILE A 352 -31.44 -46.95 7.99
C ILE A 352 -32.70 -47.34 8.78
N ASN A 353 -32.55 -47.54 10.09
CA ASN A 353 -33.62 -47.20 11.03
C ASN A 353 -33.57 -45.67 11.23
N PHE A 354 -34.36 -44.95 10.42
CA PHE A 354 -34.24 -43.51 10.14
C PHE A 354 -34.22 -42.60 11.39
N SER A 355 -34.83 -43.00 12.50
CA SER A 355 -34.95 -42.15 13.71
C SER A 355 -33.82 -42.34 14.72
N ALA A 356 -33.46 -43.58 15.05
CA ALA A 356 -32.43 -43.88 16.07
C ALA A 356 -31.01 -43.51 15.58
N ASN A 357 -30.70 -43.82 14.32
CA ASN A 357 -29.38 -43.58 13.75
C ASN A 357 -29.13 -42.09 13.44
N MET A 358 -30.18 -41.32 13.17
CA MET A 358 -30.07 -39.86 13.02
C MET A 358 -29.70 -39.19 14.35
N THR A 359 -30.25 -39.69 15.47
CA THR A 359 -29.90 -39.18 16.81
C THR A 359 -28.42 -39.44 17.16
N VAL A 360 -27.91 -40.62 16.83
CA VAL A 360 -26.49 -40.97 17.00
C VAL A 360 -25.60 -40.11 16.11
N SER A 361 -25.97 -39.96 14.83
CA SER A 361 -25.24 -39.11 13.88
C SER A 361 -25.16 -37.65 14.36
N ASN A 362 -26.28 -37.07 14.77
CA ASN A 362 -26.34 -35.72 15.31
C ASN A 362 -25.51 -35.55 16.58
N ARG A 363 -25.47 -36.58 17.45
CA ARG A 363 -24.60 -36.58 18.63
C ARG A 363 -23.12 -36.60 18.23
N ASN A 364 -22.74 -37.39 17.23
CA ASN A 364 -21.37 -37.45 16.72
C ASN A 364 -20.96 -36.12 16.07
N LEU A 365 -21.82 -35.56 15.21
CA LEU A 365 -21.61 -34.26 14.59
C LEU A 365 -21.42 -33.18 15.66
N LYS A 366 -22.28 -33.13 16.68
CA LYS A 366 -22.17 -32.18 17.78
C LYS A 366 -20.84 -32.33 18.53
N LYS A 367 -20.42 -33.55 18.86
CA LYS A 367 -19.11 -33.81 19.51
C LYS A 367 -17.96 -33.31 18.65
N LEU A 368 -17.99 -33.59 17.35
CA LEU A 368 -16.97 -33.18 16.39
C LEU A 368 -16.92 -31.64 16.26
N CYS A 369 -18.08 -31.00 16.11
CA CYS A 369 -18.22 -29.55 16.07
C CYS A 369 -17.64 -28.88 17.31
N VAL A 370 -17.91 -29.40 18.52
CA VAL A 370 -17.36 -28.90 19.77
C VAL A 370 -15.84 -29.09 19.85
N LYS A 371 -15.32 -30.27 19.45
CA LYS A 371 -13.87 -30.54 19.39
C LYS A 371 -13.15 -29.55 18.47
N CYS A 372 -13.76 -29.21 17.34
CA CYS A 372 -13.21 -28.33 16.31
C CYS A 372 -13.57 -26.85 16.49
N GLY A 373 -14.38 -26.50 17.49
CA GLY A 373 -14.79 -25.13 17.77
C GLY A 373 -15.74 -24.47 16.75
N VAL A 374 -16.49 -25.26 15.98
CA VAL A 374 -17.36 -24.80 14.88
C VAL A 374 -18.83 -25.16 15.14
N GLY A 375 -19.75 -24.46 14.48
CA GLY A 375 -21.18 -24.65 14.58
C GLY A 375 -21.82 -24.01 15.81
N PRO A 376 -23.16 -24.08 15.90
CA PRO A 376 -23.96 -23.38 16.93
C PRO A 376 -23.77 -23.97 18.35
N TRP A 377 -23.15 -25.16 18.47
CA TRP A 377 -22.95 -25.84 19.75
C TRP A 377 -21.69 -25.40 20.50
N THR A 378 -20.88 -24.51 19.91
CA THR A 378 -19.66 -24.00 20.53
C THR A 378 -19.89 -22.55 20.96
N PRO A 379 -19.60 -22.16 22.22
CA PRO A 379 -19.66 -20.76 22.62
C PRO A 379 -18.69 -19.91 21.78
N ALA A 380 -19.09 -18.69 21.45
CA ALA A 380 -18.27 -17.76 20.68
C ALA A 380 -16.97 -17.43 21.44
N LYS A 381 -15.86 -18.07 21.05
CA LYS A 381 -14.53 -17.73 21.55
C LYS A 381 -14.00 -16.53 20.78
N LYS A 382 -13.61 -15.48 21.50
CA LYS A 382 -12.86 -14.37 20.93
C LYS A 382 -11.38 -14.70 20.98
N TYR A 383 -10.71 -14.58 19.85
CA TYR A 383 -9.28 -14.74 19.78
C TYR A 383 -8.60 -13.37 19.73
N THR A 384 -7.40 -13.29 20.31
CA THR A 384 -6.51 -12.16 20.07
C THR A 384 -6.10 -12.20 18.60
N SER A 385 -6.13 -11.05 17.93
CA SER A 385 -5.67 -10.95 16.54
C SER A 385 -4.17 -11.22 16.50
N THR A 386 -3.73 -12.10 15.60
CA THR A 386 -2.30 -12.41 15.42
C THR A 386 -1.50 -11.17 15.05
N TYR A 387 -2.12 -10.15 14.45
CA TYR A 387 -1.47 -8.86 14.21
C TYR A 387 -1.01 -8.18 15.51
N ARG A 388 -1.83 -8.24 16.58
CA ARG A 388 -1.45 -7.68 17.89
C ARG A 388 -0.32 -8.48 18.51
N GLU A 389 -0.42 -9.81 18.46
CA GLU A 389 0.64 -10.70 18.96
C GLU A 389 1.98 -10.47 18.23
N VAL A 390 1.95 -10.21 16.91
CA VAL A 390 3.15 -9.86 16.11
C VAL A 390 3.67 -8.47 16.46
N ALA A 391 2.80 -7.47 16.62
CA ALA A 391 3.21 -6.12 17.00
C ALA A 391 3.82 -6.06 18.41
N GLU A 392 3.32 -6.88 19.34
CA GLU A 392 3.88 -7.03 20.68
C GLU A 392 5.24 -7.73 20.66
N GLU A 393 5.38 -8.81 19.89
CA GLU A 393 6.66 -9.50 19.63
C GLU A 393 7.69 -8.53 19.02
N GLU A 394 7.27 -7.67 18.08
CA GLU A 394 8.12 -6.65 17.47
C GLU A 394 8.55 -5.56 18.47
N LYS A 395 7.62 -5.09 19.33
CA LYS A 395 7.92 -4.12 20.38
C LYS A 395 8.95 -4.64 21.39
N LEU A 396 8.93 -5.95 21.66
CA LEU A 396 9.89 -6.61 22.54
C LEU A 396 11.21 -6.98 21.82
N GLY A 397 11.32 -6.71 20.51
CA GLY A 397 12.50 -7.05 19.73
C GLY A 397 12.68 -8.56 19.48
N LEU A 398 11.62 -9.35 19.63
CA LEU A 398 11.63 -10.83 19.51
C LEU A 398 11.22 -11.32 18.12
N THR A 399 11.04 -10.41 17.16
CA THR A 399 10.74 -10.76 15.77
C THR A 399 11.84 -11.66 15.19
N PRO A 400 11.51 -12.85 14.64
CA PRO A 400 12.53 -13.76 14.13
C PRO A 400 13.27 -13.11 12.96
N ALA A 401 14.57 -12.87 13.10
CA ALA A 401 15.42 -12.47 11.98
C ALA A 401 15.70 -13.70 11.11
N VAL A 402 15.59 -13.59 9.78
CA VAL A 402 15.97 -14.66 8.86
C VAL A 402 17.25 -14.21 8.14
N PRO A 403 18.35 -14.97 8.18
CA PRO A 403 18.51 -16.24 8.89
C PRO A 403 18.45 -16.08 10.42
N LEU A 404 17.93 -17.11 11.12
CA LEU A 404 17.99 -17.15 12.59
C LEU A 404 19.46 -17.21 13.00
N ALA A 405 19.83 -16.51 14.08
CA ALA A 405 21.17 -16.59 14.65
C ALA A 405 21.48 -18.03 15.11
N GLU A 406 22.74 -18.44 15.05
CA GLU A 406 23.16 -19.84 15.28
C GLU A 406 22.93 -20.32 16.72
N ASP A 407 22.84 -19.38 17.67
CA ASP A 407 22.62 -19.59 19.10
C ASP A 407 21.17 -19.30 19.54
N VAL A 408 20.27 -18.99 18.60
CA VAL A 408 18.89 -18.60 18.91
C VAL A 408 17.92 -19.68 18.47
N VAL A 409 17.12 -20.16 19.44
CA VAL A 409 15.93 -20.96 19.19
C VAL A 409 14.70 -20.05 19.22
N TYR A 410 13.95 -20.02 18.12
CA TYR A 410 12.68 -19.31 18.03
C TYR A 410 11.53 -20.19 18.55
N HIS A 411 10.75 -19.66 19.48
CA HIS A 411 9.68 -20.35 20.19
C HIS A 411 8.32 -19.71 19.92
N PRO A 412 7.19 -20.45 20.07
CA PRO A 412 5.87 -19.85 20.18
C PRO A 412 5.84 -18.74 21.23
N PHE A 413 5.35 -17.55 20.85
CA PHE A 413 5.36 -16.36 21.70
C PHE A 413 4.73 -16.59 23.10
N HIS A 414 3.63 -17.35 23.16
CA HIS A 414 2.99 -17.70 24.43
C HIS A 414 3.84 -18.61 25.33
N ALA A 415 4.63 -19.52 24.74
CA ALA A 415 5.54 -20.38 25.52
C ALA A 415 6.65 -19.53 26.15
N TRP A 416 7.23 -18.60 25.38
CA TRP A 416 8.20 -17.65 25.90
C TRP A 416 7.64 -16.80 27.04
N LEU A 417 6.39 -16.32 26.94
CA LEU A 417 5.74 -15.58 28.03
C LEU A 417 5.61 -16.42 29.31
N GLN A 418 5.27 -17.71 29.18
CA GLN A 418 5.18 -18.63 30.32
C GLN A 418 6.55 -18.87 30.96
N ASP A 419 7.59 -19.03 30.15
CA ASP A 419 8.97 -19.21 30.62
C ASP A 419 9.47 -17.97 31.39
N GLN A 420 9.12 -16.76 30.93
CA GLN A 420 9.42 -15.52 31.66
C GLN A 420 8.68 -15.45 33.00
N VAL A 421 7.40 -15.84 33.03
CA VAL A 421 6.62 -15.90 34.29
C VAL A 421 7.31 -16.86 35.27
N GLN A 422 7.70 -18.04 34.81
CA GLN A 422 8.33 -19.05 35.66
C GLN A 422 9.71 -18.60 36.17
N SER A 423 10.52 -17.96 35.32
CA SER A 423 11.80 -17.36 35.71
C SER A 423 11.64 -16.29 36.81
N ILE A 424 10.63 -15.42 36.67
CA ILE A 424 10.32 -14.37 37.64
C ILE A 424 9.79 -14.96 38.96
N GLN A 425 9.00 -16.04 38.90
CA GLN A 425 8.54 -16.77 40.09
C GLN A 425 9.68 -17.45 40.84
N GLU A 426 10.70 -17.94 40.13
CA GLU A 426 11.86 -18.61 40.73
C GLU A 426 12.92 -17.62 41.26
N HIS A 427 13.02 -16.40 40.72
CA HIS A 427 14.16 -15.49 41.00
C HIS A 427 13.83 -14.01 41.29
N GLY A 428 12.56 -13.57 41.36
CA GLY A 428 12.20 -12.13 41.43
C GLY A 428 11.43 -11.67 42.67
N GLU A 429 11.93 -10.62 43.36
CA GLU A 429 11.25 -9.88 44.44
C GLU A 429 10.10 -8.97 43.95
N ASN A 430 9.21 -9.47 43.07
CA ASN A 430 7.89 -8.86 42.78
C ASN A 430 7.06 -9.70 41.79
N ALA A 431 7.05 -11.03 41.99
CA ALA A 431 6.38 -11.97 41.08
C ALA A 431 4.90 -11.62 40.82
N GLU A 432 4.20 -11.09 41.82
CA GLU A 432 2.76 -10.79 41.75
C GLU A 432 2.42 -9.57 40.86
N ALA A 433 3.31 -8.56 40.81
CA ALA A 433 3.13 -7.38 39.96
C ALA A 433 3.42 -7.72 38.48
N ALA A 434 4.44 -8.55 38.22
CA ALA A 434 4.75 -9.04 36.89
C ALA A 434 3.62 -9.94 36.36
N LEU A 435 3.09 -10.85 37.20
CA LEU A 435 1.94 -11.71 36.87
C LEU A 435 0.69 -10.91 36.46
N LYS A 436 0.38 -9.82 37.16
CA LYS A 436 -0.77 -8.94 36.82
C LYS A 436 -0.60 -8.22 35.48
N ILE A 437 0.64 -7.84 35.11
CA ILE A 437 0.92 -7.22 33.81
C ILE A 437 0.79 -8.26 32.70
N LEU A 438 1.28 -9.48 32.93
CA LEU A 438 1.22 -10.60 31.99
C LEU A 438 -0.22 -11.15 31.80
N GLU A 439 -1.02 -11.29 32.86
CA GLU A 439 -2.44 -11.65 32.76
C GLU A 439 -3.26 -10.62 31.97
N LYS A 440 -2.91 -9.34 32.08
CA LYS A 440 -3.55 -8.25 31.34
C LYS A 440 -3.21 -8.28 29.84
N ILE A 441 -2.05 -8.85 29.48
CA ILE A 441 -1.63 -9.08 28.08
C ILE A 441 -2.34 -10.32 27.51
N ILE A 442 -2.54 -11.36 28.32
CA ILE A 442 -3.09 -12.66 27.90
C ILE A 442 -4.64 -12.66 27.85
N SER A 443 -5.33 -11.82 28.63
CA SER A 443 -6.79 -11.85 28.75
C SER A 443 -7.54 -11.22 27.55
N PRO A 444 -8.62 -11.85 27.03
CA PRO A 444 -9.48 -11.23 26.02
C PRO A 444 -10.25 -10.06 26.64
N ALA A 445 -10.16 -8.87 26.02
CA ALA A 445 -10.82 -7.67 26.51
C ALA A 445 -12.34 -7.85 26.73
N SER A 446 -12.79 -7.78 27.99
CA SER A 446 -14.21 -7.68 28.35
C SER A 446 -14.69 -6.22 28.25
N LYS A 447 -15.97 -6.02 27.91
CA LYS A 447 -16.56 -4.70 27.68
C LYS A 447 -16.62 -3.90 28.99
N SER A 448 -15.76 -2.89 29.13
CA SER A 448 -15.97 -1.81 30.09
C SER A 448 -17.02 -0.83 29.53
N LYS A 449 -18.01 -0.48 30.36
CA LYS A 449 -19.02 0.56 30.10
C LYS A 449 -18.34 1.92 30.17
N TYR A 450 -18.38 2.68 29.08
CA TYR A 450 -17.89 4.06 29.03
C TYR A 450 -18.87 5.00 29.75
N THR A 451 -18.44 5.51 30.89
CA THR A 451 -18.83 6.84 31.39
C THR A 451 -17.66 7.79 31.16
N GLY A 452 -17.95 9.07 30.94
CA GLY A 452 -17.16 9.97 30.11
C GLY A 452 -15.82 10.51 30.66
N ILE A 453 -15.14 11.16 29.70
CA ILE A 453 -13.98 12.09 29.75
C ILE A 453 -12.57 11.45 29.92
N PRO A 454 -11.49 12.10 29.42
CA PRO A 454 -11.05 12.15 28.02
C PRO A 454 -9.74 11.36 27.84
N THR A 455 -9.58 10.64 26.72
CA THR A 455 -8.31 9.96 26.41
C THR A 455 -7.72 10.46 25.09
N SER A 456 -6.55 11.08 25.23
CA SER A 456 -5.51 11.16 24.21
C SER A 456 -5.29 9.79 23.57
N ARG A 457 -5.59 9.66 22.28
CA ARG A 457 -5.15 8.54 21.44
C ARG A 457 -4.48 9.11 20.20
N THR A 458 -3.24 8.67 19.99
CA THR A 458 -2.37 8.96 18.85
C THR A 458 -2.90 8.33 17.55
N PRO A 459 -2.91 9.03 16.39
CA PRO A 459 -3.22 8.49 15.07
C PRO A 459 -2.03 7.81 14.37
N ILE A 460 -2.29 7.23 13.19
CA ILE A 460 -1.49 6.28 12.40
C ILE A 460 -0.86 6.91 11.15
N GLN A 461 0.39 6.48 10.90
CA GLN A 461 1.47 7.05 10.09
C GLN A 461 1.16 7.40 8.62
N SER A 462 1.51 8.62 8.20
CA SER A 462 1.31 9.10 6.82
C SER A 462 2.10 8.36 5.72
N PHE A 463 1.47 8.27 4.54
CA PHE A 463 1.86 7.50 3.36
C PHE A 463 3.30 7.67 2.84
N ALA A 464 3.94 8.84 3.00
CA ALA A 464 5.29 9.03 2.47
C ALA A 464 6.40 8.39 3.36
N ALA A 465 6.10 8.02 4.62
CA ALA A 465 6.98 7.14 5.41
C ALA A 465 6.94 5.69 4.91
N GLN A 466 5.78 5.24 4.41
CA GLN A 466 5.58 3.88 3.92
C GLN A 466 6.29 3.61 2.59
N GLN A 467 6.59 4.66 1.81
CA GLN A 467 7.35 4.55 0.56
C GLN A 467 8.87 4.46 0.80
N ARG A 468 9.42 5.08 1.86
CA ARG A 468 10.87 5.07 2.12
C ARG A 468 11.32 3.83 2.91
N ALA A 469 10.53 3.35 3.88
CA ALA A 469 10.91 2.20 4.73
C ALA A 469 11.14 0.87 3.98
N LYS A 470 10.71 0.73 2.71
CA LYS A 470 10.93 -0.47 1.89
C LYS A 470 12.35 -0.61 1.34
N ASP A 471 13.15 0.45 1.38
CA ASP A 471 14.31 0.58 0.51
C ASP A 471 15.68 0.67 1.21
N SER A 472 15.74 0.59 2.54
CA SER A 472 17.02 0.61 3.28
C SER A 472 17.12 -0.39 4.40
N LYS A 473 17.39 -1.63 4.03
CA LYS A 473 18.18 -2.48 4.93
C LYS A 473 19.26 -3.13 4.08
N GLN A 474 20.43 -2.48 4.03
CA GLN A 474 21.77 -3.02 3.82
C GLN A 474 22.82 -1.90 3.89
N SER A 475 23.51 -1.75 5.03
CA SER A 475 24.98 -1.62 5.14
C SER A 475 25.40 -1.06 6.50
N VAL A 476 25.69 -1.93 7.48
CA VAL A 476 26.74 -1.68 8.48
C VAL A 476 27.38 -3.02 8.82
N SER A 477 28.64 -3.21 8.44
CA SER A 477 29.62 -3.96 9.24
C SER A 477 30.93 -3.15 9.20
N GLN A 478 31.36 -2.67 10.36
CA GLN A 478 32.47 -3.17 11.18
C GLN A 478 33.87 -2.83 10.63
N ARG A 479 34.54 -1.90 11.34
CA ARG A 479 35.97 -1.97 11.62
C ARG A 479 36.24 -1.55 13.08
N GLN A 480 36.62 -2.53 13.91
CA GLN A 480 37.50 -2.41 15.09
C GLN A 480 38.91 -2.85 14.62
N ALA A 481 40.09 -2.50 15.15
CA ALA A 481 40.63 -1.86 16.36
C ALA A 481 42.00 -1.20 15.95
N GLN A 482 42.65 -0.28 16.67
CA GLN A 482 43.45 -0.46 17.90
C GLN A 482 44.04 0.90 18.40
N ILE A 483 43.91 1.16 19.71
CA ILE A 483 44.96 1.50 20.71
C ILE A 483 46.08 2.50 20.32
N ASN A 484 46.17 3.72 20.92
CA ASN A 484 46.91 4.07 22.15
C ASN A 484 46.99 5.60 22.43
N ARG A 485 47.40 5.92 23.67
CA ARG A 485 47.37 7.19 24.43
C ARG A 485 48.35 8.32 23.98
N ILE A 486 48.12 9.49 24.60
CA ILE A 486 49.07 10.57 25.03
C ILE A 486 49.00 11.90 24.26
N GLY A 487 48.62 12.96 25.00
CA GLY A 487 49.41 14.19 25.15
C GLY A 487 49.30 15.29 24.10
N GLY A 488 48.88 16.47 24.58
CA GLY A 488 49.78 17.62 24.60
C GLY A 488 50.15 18.30 23.27
N ASP A 489 49.61 19.50 23.15
CA ASP A 489 50.35 20.73 22.89
C ASP A 489 50.37 21.34 21.47
N LYS A 490 50.26 22.67 21.53
CA LYS A 490 50.16 23.65 20.46
C LYS A 490 51.54 24.02 19.93
N THR A 491 51.60 24.41 18.65
CA THR A 491 52.33 25.56 18.06
C THR A 491 52.00 25.53 16.55
N TYR A 492 51.32 26.45 15.86
CA TYR A 492 51.34 27.93 15.80
C TYR A 492 52.69 28.55 15.53
N VAL A 493 52.89 29.03 14.29
CA VAL A 493 53.67 30.20 13.82
C VAL A 493 53.23 30.44 12.36
N ASP A 494 52.87 31.58 11.79
CA ASP A 494 52.66 32.99 12.16
C ASP A 494 51.72 33.57 11.04
N ARG A 495 50.65 34.34 11.31
CA ARG A 495 50.58 35.80 11.60
C ARG A 495 51.15 36.72 10.52
N PRO A 496 50.78 38.02 10.44
CA PRO A 496 49.68 38.79 11.08
C PRO A 496 48.92 39.70 10.05
N MET A 497 47.65 40.14 10.22
CA MET A 497 47.11 41.21 11.11
C MET A 497 47.85 42.57 10.98
N PRO A 498 47.24 43.79 11.18
CA PRO A 498 46.03 44.10 11.97
C PRO A 498 45.20 45.33 11.36
N PRO A 499 44.50 46.23 12.10
CA PRO A 499 43.12 46.04 12.57
C PRO A 499 42.19 47.32 12.49
N ILE A 500 40.90 47.18 12.91
CA ILE A 500 40.09 48.10 13.80
C ILE A 500 39.84 49.57 13.31
N LYS A 501 38.70 50.28 13.46
CA LYS A 501 37.36 50.17 14.10
C LYS A 501 36.50 51.41 13.68
N THR A 502 35.20 51.33 14.02
CA THR A 502 34.26 52.40 14.45
C THR A 502 33.58 53.35 13.44
N GLU A 503 32.28 53.06 13.23
CA GLU A 503 31.07 53.85 13.49
C GLU A 503 30.84 55.31 13.01
N MET A 504 29.65 55.44 12.39
CA MET A 504 28.56 56.42 12.61
C MET A 504 28.24 57.50 11.55
N LYS A 505 27.09 57.25 10.87
CA LYS A 505 25.87 58.09 10.70
C LYS A 505 25.84 59.39 9.82
N ILE A 506 24.81 59.39 8.93
CA ILE A 506 23.76 60.44 8.67
C ILE A 506 23.87 61.34 7.39
N ARG A 507 22.81 61.21 6.54
CA ARG A 507 22.12 62.18 5.63
C ARG A 507 22.88 62.73 4.41
N ASP A 508 22.25 63.12 3.29
CA ASP A 508 20.85 63.15 2.82
C ASP A 508 20.85 63.28 1.29
N ALA A 509 19.68 63.05 0.70
CA ALA A 509 19.36 63.02 -0.73
C ALA A 509 19.64 64.33 -1.49
N MET A 510 20.25 64.21 -2.69
CA MET A 510 20.07 65.13 -3.82
C MET A 510 20.64 64.60 -5.15
N VAL A 511 20.58 63.28 -5.39
CA VAL A 511 21.05 62.66 -6.65
C VAL A 511 20.08 61.52 -7.03
N ASP A 512 18.87 61.83 -7.50
CA ASP A 512 17.88 60.81 -7.92
C ASP A 512 17.03 61.23 -9.14
N ILE A 513 17.58 62.02 -10.08
CA ILE A 513 16.84 62.36 -11.31
C ILE A 513 17.63 62.02 -12.57
N GLU A 514 18.95 62.23 -12.60
CA GLU A 514 19.76 61.96 -13.80
C GLU A 514 20.02 60.46 -14.02
N ASP A 515 20.23 59.68 -12.96
CA ASP A 515 20.42 58.22 -13.08
C ASP A 515 19.14 57.47 -13.49
N ARG A 516 17.96 57.99 -13.14
CA ARG A 516 16.68 57.38 -13.55
C ARG A 516 16.38 57.58 -15.03
N LEU A 517 16.75 58.74 -15.60
CA LEU A 517 16.61 59.00 -17.03
C LEU A 517 17.61 58.21 -17.87
N ALA A 518 18.85 58.04 -17.37
CA ALA A 518 19.85 57.22 -18.05
C ALA A 518 19.46 55.73 -18.11
N VAL A 519 18.86 55.18 -17.04
CA VAL A 519 18.41 53.78 -17.01
C VAL A 519 17.20 53.54 -17.92
N ASP A 520 16.25 54.50 -18.00
CA ASP A 520 15.06 54.35 -18.83
C ASP A 520 15.38 54.49 -20.33
N MET A 521 16.37 55.32 -20.69
CA MET A 521 16.89 55.42 -22.05
C MET A 521 17.68 54.16 -22.45
N LEU A 522 18.44 53.56 -21.52
CA LEU A 522 19.12 52.28 -21.73
C LEU A 522 18.13 51.11 -21.87
N HIS A 523 16.97 51.19 -21.19
CA HIS A 523 15.92 50.19 -21.28
C HIS A 523 15.15 50.29 -22.61
N LYS A 524 14.88 51.50 -23.12
CA LYS A 524 14.30 51.72 -24.46
C LYS A 524 15.24 51.32 -25.59
N LEU A 525 16.55 51.56 -25.46
CA LEU A 525 17.54 51.11 -26.45
C LEU A 525 17.74 49.59 -26.43
N LYS A 526 17.60 48.93 -25.27
CA LYS A 526 17.60 47.46 -25.17
C LYS A 526 16.32 46.80 -25.70
N LEU A 527 15.17 47.49 -25.62
CA LEU A 527 13.91 47.00 -26.20
C LEU A 527 13.95 47.07 -27.73
N ASN A 528 14.49 48.13 -28.33
CA ASN A 528 14.63 48.25 -29.79
C ASN A 528 15.70 47.29 -30.35
N ALA A 529 16.79 47.05 -29.61
CA ALA A 529 17.81 46.06 -30.00
C ALA A 529 17.31 44.58 -29.93
N HIS A 530 16.21 44.32 -29.21
CA HIS A 530 15.57 43.01 -29.16
C HIS A 530 14.52 42.79 -30.27
N GLU A 531 14.09 43.83 -30.98
CA GLU A 531 13.21 43.70 -32.15
C GLU A 531 14.01 43.40 -33.43
N GLU A 532 15.24 43.90 -33.59
CA GLU A 532 16.07 43.65 -34.78
C GLU A 532 16.82 42.29 -34.78
N ASN A 533 16.88 41.60 -33.64
CA ASN A 533 17.54 40.28 -33.52
C ASN A 533 16.57 39.08 -33.54
N ARG A 534 15.29 39.29 -33.84
CA ARG A 534 14.29 38.20 -33.97
C ARG A 534 14.41 37.38 -35.26
N ASP A 535 15.18 37.82 -36.25
CA ASP A 535 15.24 37.18 -37.58
C ASP A 535 16.48 36.33 -37.86
N LYS A 536 17.33 36.04 -36.86
CA LYS A 536 18.51 35.16 -37.05
C LYS A 536 18.71 34.13 -35.94
N PHE A 537 17.65 33.40 -35.61
CA PHE A 537 17.80 32.03 -35.10
C PHE A 537 16.91 31.11 -35.95
N THR A 538 17.55 30.34 -36.82
CA THR A 538 16.94 29.25 -37.58
C THR A 538 16.33 28.25 -36.60
N GLN A 539 15.03 28.39 -36.33
CA GLN A 539 14.24 27.38 -35.63
C GLN A 539 14.32 26.09 -36.45
N PRO A 540 14.64 24.92 -35.84
CA PRO A 540 14.22 23.68 -36.47
C PRO A 540 12.69 23.75 -36.55
N SER A 541 12.15 23.53 -37.75
CA SER A 541 10.73 23.60 -38.06
C SER A 541 9.96 22.54 -37.26
N ILE A 542 9.62 22.85 -36.01
CA ILE A 542 8.70 22.04 -35.21
C ILE A 542 7.32 22.24 -35.82
N GLN A 543 6.84 21.21 -36.53
CA GLN A 543 5.46 21.13 -37.00
C GLN A 543 4.51 21.46 -35.83
N ARG A 544 3.88 22.64 -35.85
CA ARG A 544 2.78 22.99 -34.92
C ARG A 544 1.66 21.99 -35.14
N LEU A 545 1.50 21.07 -34.19
CA LEU A 545 0.38 20.13 -34.14
C LEU A 545 -0.93 20.93 -34.13
N LYS A 546 -1.91 20.55 -34.94
CA LYS A 546 -3.24 21.18 -34.92
C LYS A 546 -3.88 20.86 -33.57
N LYS A 547 -4.15 21.88 -32.76
CA LYS A 547 -4.78 21.74 -31.44
C LYS A 547 -6.28 21.56 -31.65
N ILE A 548 -6.85 20.47 -31.12
CA ILE A 548 -8.30 20.22 -31.16
C ILE A 548 -8.88 20.54 -29.80
N SER A 549 -9.85 21.46 -29.74
CA SER A 549 -10.52 21.83 -28.48
C SER A 549 -11.47 20.74 -28.00
N ILE A 550 -11.54 20.49 -26.70
CA ILE A 550 -12.55 19.62 -26.06
C ILE A 550 -13.96 20.21 -26.13
N PHE A 551 -14.06 21.51 -26.40
CA PHE A 551 -15.33 22.23 -26.54
C PHE A 551 -15.76 22.28 -28.01
N ASP A 552 -17.06 22.08 -28.23
CA ASP A 552 -17.70 22.34 -29.53
C ASP A 552 -17.84 23.86 -29.76
N GLU A 553 -17.84 24.32 -31.01
CA GLU A 553 -18.04 25.74 -31.37
C GLU A 553 -19.41 26.27 -30.91
N ARG A 554 -20.38 25.36 -30.70
CA ARG A 554 -21.73 25.67 -30.20
C ARG A 554 -21.81 25.70 -28.67
N GLU A 555 -20.80 25.19 -27.96
CA GLU A 555 -20.74 25.24 -26.50
C GLU A 555 -20.24 26.62 -26.05
N LYS A 556 -20.93 27.23 -25.07
CA LYS A 556 -20.52 28.52 -24.47
C LYS A 556 -19.32 28.32 -23.54
N ALA A 557 -18.14 28.09 -24.10
CA ALA A 557 -16.89 28.09 -23.32
C ALA A 557 -16.52 29.54 -22.95
N GLU A 558 -16.43 29.81 -21.65
CA GLU A 558 -16.15 31.15 -21.13
C GLU A 558 -14.68 31.29 -20.76
N LEU A 559 -14.07 32.44 -21.09
CA LEU A 559 -12.72 32.76 -20.65
C LEU A 559 -12.71 32.94 -19.12
N VAL A 560 -11.86 32.19 -18.44
CA VAL A 560 -11.66 32.34 -17.00
C VAL A 560 -10.88 33.64 -16.75
N PRO A 561 -11.42 34.61 -15.99
CA PRO A 561 -10.77 35.89 -15.74
C PRO A 561 -9.37 35.74 -15.15
N ASN A 562 -8.46 36.66 -15.46
CA ASN A 562 -7.10 36.72 -14.92
C ASN A 562 -6.21 35.47 -15.18
N THR A 563 -6.57 34.61 -16.15
CA THR A 563 -5.77 33.42 -16.51
C THR A 563 -4.91 33.59 -17.77
N LYS A 564 -5.04 34.72 -18.48
CA LYS A 564 -4.13 35.06 -19.60
C LYS A 564 -2.69 35.10 -19.10
N PRO A 565 -1.70 34.63 -19.88
CA PRO A 565 -0.33 34.57 -19.41
C PRO A 565 0.26 35.91 -18.93
N SER A 566 -0.11 37.03 -19.58
CA SER A 566 0.30 38.37 -19.15
C SER A 566 -0.18 38.73 -17.74
N HIS A 567 -1.43 38.39 -17.40
CA HIS A 567 -1.99 38.60 -16.07
C HIS A 567 -1.32 37.67 -15.04
N VAL A 568 -1.10 36.40 -15.40
CA VAL A 568 -0.40 35.44 -14.53
C VAL A 568 1.02 35.92 -14.23
N LEU A 569 1.75 36.37 -15.25
CA LEU A 569 3.10 36.91 -15.10
C LEU A 569 3.13 38.16 -14.22
N LEU A 570 2.20 39.09 -14.41
CA LEU A 570 2.09 40.29 -13.57
C LEU A 570 1.87 39.93 -12.10
N ARG A 571 0.96 38.98 -11.81
CA ARG A 571 0.74 38.47 -10.45
C ARG A 571 1.99 37.82 -9.86
N LEU A 572 2.71 37.03 -10.65
CA LEU A 572 3.97 36.40 -10.21
C LEU A 572 5.05 37.44 -9.89
N CYS A 573 5.15 38.52 -10.68
CA CYS A 573 6.06 39.64 -10.38
C CYS A 573 5.70 40.32 -9.06
N HIS A 574 4.42 40.57 -8.80
CA HIS A 574 3.97 41.12 -7.51
C HIS A 574 4.29 40.17 -6.36
N LEU A 575 3.93 38.90 -6.50
CA LEU A 575 4.22 37.85 -5.52
C LEU A 575 5.72 37.75 -5.20
N ARG A 576 6.58 37.81 -6.23
CA ARG A 576 8.03 37.84 -6.08
C ARG A 576 8.49 39.01 -5.21
N THR A 577 8.03 40.23 -5.51
CA THR A 577 8.36 41.44 -4.75
C THR A 577 7.89 41.37 -3.30
N GLU A 578 6.69 40.83 -3.06
CA GLU A 578 6.15 40.66 -1.70
C GLU A 578 6.96 39.66 -0.87
N ILE A 579 7.29 38.50 -1.45
CA ILE A 579 8.14 37.49 -0.79
C ILE A 579 9.53 38.05 -0.51
N GLU A 580 10.13 38.77 -1.46
CA GLU A 580 11.43 39.42 -1.27
C GLU A 580 11.39 40.43 -0.11
N ARG A 581 10.34 41.24 -0.05
CA ARG A 581 10.13 42.20 1.04
C ARG A 581 9.97 41.49 2.38
N ALA A 582 9.21 40.40 2.43
CA ALA A 582 9.03 39.59 3.63
C ALA A 582 10.35 38.94 4.09
N LEU A 583 11.16 38.42 3.17
CA LEU A 583 12.48 37.84 3.46
C LEU A 583 13.47 38.87 4.01
N LYS A 584 13.43 40.12 3.52
CA LYS A 584 14.30 41.23 3.97
C LYS A 584 13.80 41.90 5.25
N ALA A 585 12.54 41.70 5.63
CA ALA A 585 11.96 42.33 6.81
C ALA A 585 12.57 41.79 8.12
N ARG A 586 12.87 42.71 9.05
CA ARG A 586 13.44 42.42 10.38
C ARG A 586 12.43 42.49 11.52
N SER A 587 11.18 42.81 11.21
CA SER A 587 10.08 42.96 12.16
C SER A 587 8.86 42.14 11.71
N PRO A 588 7.99 41.68 12.63
CA PRO A 588 6.74 41.02 12.27
C PRO A 588 5.78 41.98 11.55
N ALA A 589 4.72 41.46 10.94
CA ALA A 589 3.66 42.30 10.36
C ALA A 589 2.88 43.02 11.46
N THR A 590 2.41 44.25 11.17
CA THR A 590 1.38 44.93 11.98
C THR A 590 0.10 44.09 11.94
N GLU A 591 -0.71 44.07 13.02
CA GLU A 591 -1.95 43.27 13.11
C GLU A 591 -2.77 43.35 11.81
N VAL A 592 -2.81 42.24 11.07
CA VAL A 592 -3.66 42.04 9.89
C VAL A 592 -4.87 41.25 10.34
N LYS A 593 -6.07 41.59 9.84
CA LYS A 593 -7.27 40.78 10.05
C LYS A 593 -6.99 39.35 9.60
N THR A 594 -7.15 38.39 10.50
CA THR A 594 -7.06 36.96 10.18
C THR A 594 -8.02 36.66 9.03
N PRO A 595 -7.61 35.89 8.00
CA PRO A 595 -8.51 35.45 6.95
C PRO A 595 -9.71 34.73 7.59
N THR A 596 -10.91 35.02 7.10
CA THR A 596 -12.16 34.50 7.69
C THR A 596 -12.41 33.01 7.40
N LYS A 597 -11.67 32.41 6.46
CA LYS A 597 -11.81 30.99 6.05
C LYS A 597 -10.45 30.38 5.75
N SER A 598 -10.27 29.11 6.13
CA SER A 598 -9.08 28.32 5.77
C SER A 598 -9.00 28.10 4.25
N PRO A 599 -7.79 28.09 3.65
CA PRO A 599 -7.64 27.88 2.22
C PRO A 599 -8.05 26.45 1.80
N VAL A 600 -8.59 26.31 0.59
CA VAL A 600 -8.81 25.00 -0.03
C VAL A 600 -7.49 24.50 -0.60
N ILE A 601 -7.04 23.33 -0.15
CA ILE A 601 -5.72 22.79 -0.49
C ILE A 601 -5.84 21.41 -1.11
N VAL A 602 -4.80 21.00 -1.85
CA VAL A 602 -4.64 19.61 -2.30
C VAL A 602 -4.17 18.78 -1.11
N VAL A 603 -5.06 17.95 -0.57
CA VAL A 603 -4.77 17.08 0.58
C VAL A 603 -4.18 15.74 0.13
N LYS A 604 -4.55 15.28 -1.07
CA LYS A 604 -4.13 13.98 -1.60
C LYS A 604 -4.03 14.04 -3.11
N TRP A 605 -3.05 13.34 -3.67
CA TRP A 605 -2.84 13.31 -5.11
C TRP A 605 -2.14 12.04 -5.56
N VAL A 606 -2.21 11.78 -6.86
CA VAL A 606 -1.43 10.74 -7.54
C VAL A 606 -0.81 11.29 -8.81
N ASP A 607 0.48 11.01 -8.99
CA ASP A 607 1.28 11.48 -10.13
C ASP A 607 1.37 10.37 -11.20
N TYR A 608 0.71 10.60 -12.32
CA TYR A 608 0.82 9.82 -13.57
C TYR A 608 1.22 10.73 -14.75
N THR A 609 2.05 11.74 -14.48
CA THR A 609 2.49 12.74 -15.48
C THR A 609 3.28 12.13 -16.65
N ASN A 610 3.83 10.93 -16.47
CA ASN A 610 4.47 10.18 -17.54
C ASN A 610 3.50 9.72 -18.64
N LYS A 611 2.19 9.66 -18.38
CA LYS A 611 1.20 9.15 -19.33
C LYS A 611 -0.06 9.99 -19.46
N PHE A 612 -0.66 10.43 -18.35
CA PHE A 612 -1.99 11.02 -18.35
C PHE A 612 -2.04 12.40 -17.68
N GLY A 613 -1.34 12.60 -16.57
CA GLY A 613 -1.46 13.81 -15.74
C GLY A 613 -1.54 13.50 -14.25
N LEU A 614 -2.22 14.35 -13.48
CA LEU A 614 -2.35 14.19 -12.03
C LEU A 614 -3.82 14.11 -11.61
N GLY A 615 -4.12 13.18 -10.72
CA GLY A 615 -5.37 13.20 -9.95
C GLY A 615 -5.14 13.88 -8.61
N TYR A 616 -6.11 14.66 -8.11
CA TYR A 616 -6.06 15.29 -6.79
C TYR A 616 -7.42 15.30 -6.09
N ILE A 617 -7.38 15.33 -4.75
CA ILE A 617 -8.52 15.57 -3.85
C ILE A 617 -8.25 16.86 -3.08
N LEU A 618 -9.25 17.73 -3.04
CA LEU A 618 -9.22 19.00 -2.30
C LEU A 618 -9.77 18.83 -0.88
N SER A 619 -9.36 19.70 0.05
CA SER A 619 -9.80 19.66 1.45
C SER A 619 -11.32 19.76 1.63
N ASN A 620 -12.03 20.39 0.69
CA ASN A 620 -13.49 20.49 0.67
C ASN A 620 -14.21 19.24 0.11
N GLY A 621 -13.49 18.18 -0.29
CA GLY A 621 -14.09 16.96 -0.82
C GLY A 621 -14.36 16.98 -2.34
N SER A 622 -13.97 18.06 -3.04
CA SER A 622 -13.93 18.08 -4.51
C SER A 622 -12.79 17.21 -5.02
N VAL A 623 -13.01 16.50 -6.14
CA VAL A 623 -12.00 15.64 -6.77
C VAL A 623 -11.77 16.11 -8.20
N GLY A 624 -10.51 16.29 -8.57
CA GLY A 624 -10.12 16.76 -9.89
C GLY A 624 -9.02 15.93 -10.55
N THR A 625 -8.85 16.13 -11.84
CA THR A 625 -7.77 15.54 -12.63
C THR A 625 -7.24 16.57 -13.62
N LEU A 626 -5.95 16.89 -13.50
CA LEU A 626 -5.22 17.77 -14.41
C LEU A 626 -4.49 16.91 -15.44
N PHE A 627 -5.01 16.88 -16.66
CA PHE A 627 -4.44 16.13 -17.78
C PHE A 627 -3.36 16.93 -18.50
N ARG A 628 -2.28 16.24 -18.87
CA ARG A 628 -1.29 16.77 -19.83
C ARG A 628 -1.92 16.89 -21.22
N ALA A 629 -1.24 17.55 -22.16
CA ALA A 629 -1.64 17.50 -23.56
C ALA A 629 -1.57 16.04 -24.05
N MET A 630 -2.67 15.54 -24.62
CA MET A 630 -2.84 14.14 -25.01
C MET A 630 -3.04 14.03 -26.54
N PRO A 631 -2.33 13.11 -27.22
CA PRO A 631 -2.58 12.86 -28.63
C PRO A 631 -3.97 12.25 -28.83
N THR A 632 -4.69 12.68 -29.87
CA THR A 632 -5.98 12.08 -30.24
C THR A 632 -5.74 10.79 -31.04
N SER A 633 -6.45 9.72 -30.68
CA SER A 633 -6.38 8.43 -31.38
C SER A 633 -7.44 8.44 -32.48
N GLN A 634 -7.05 8.72 -33.73
CA GLN A 634 -7.71 8.19 -34.93
C GLN A 634 -6.90 8.43 -36.21
N HIS A 635 -6.84 7.38 -37.03
CA HIS A 635 -6.37 7.26 -38.41
C HIS A 635 -5.36 8.29 -39.00
N GLY A 636 -4.11 7.83 -39.16
CA GLY A 636 -3.49 7.80 -40.49
C GLY A 636 -3.00 9.07 -41.17
N SER A 637 -3.22 10.29 -40.65
CA SER A 637 -2.55 11.50 -41.18
C SER A 637 -2.70 12.72 -40.26
N LYS A 638 -1.55 13.30 -39.88
CA LYS A 638 -1.33 14.47 -38.99
C LYS A 638 -1.56 14.18 -37.49
N LYS A 639 -0.49 14.30 -36.68
CA LYS A 639 -0.53 14.21 -35.22
C LYS A 639 -1.33 15.40 -34.69
N GLU A 640 -2.55 15.19 -34.22
CA GLU A 640 -3.35 16.20 -33.53
C GLU A 640 -3.31 15.94 -32.02
N SER A 641 -3.35 17.00 -31.22
CA SER A 641 -3.23 16.90 -29.76
C SER A 641 -4.26 17.78 -29.06
N CYS A 642 -4.94 17.20 -28.08
CA CYS A 642 -5.82 17.93 -27.18
C CYS A 642 -4.95 18.69 -26.15
N PRO A 643 -5.15 20.00 -25.95
CA PRO A 643 -4.41 20.77 -24.96
C PRO A 643 -4.63 20.25 -23.53
N SER A 644 -3.80 20.70 -22.58
CA SER A 644 -3.95 20.37 -21.16
C SER A 644 -5.35 20.74 -20.68
N THR A 645 -6.01 19.79 -20.03
CA THR A 645 -7.40 19.89 -19.60
C THR A 645 -7.50 19.56 -18.12
N CYS A 646 -8.28 20.32 -17.35
CA CYS A 646 -8.66 19.94 -16.00
C CYS A 646 -10.14 19.52 -15.96
N VAL A 647 -10.43 18.40 -15.30
CA VAL A 647 -11.80 17.98 -14.97
C VAL A 647 -11.97 18.09 -13.46
N LEU A 648 -13.03 18.75 -13.02
CA LEU A 648 -13.33 18.94 -11.60
C LEU A 648 -14.80 18.63 -11.32
N ILE A 649 -15.03 17.84 -10.28
CA ILE A 649 -16.37 17.50 -9.82
C ILE A 649 -16.45 17.80 -8.32
N ARG A 650 -17.34 18.72 -7.96
CA ARG A 650 -17.54 19.18 -6.58
C ARG A 650 -18.15 18.09 -5.71
N ASP A 651 -17.71 18.03 -4.45
CA ASP A 651 -18.18 17.11 -3.40
C ASP A 651 -18.23 15.62 -3.80
N SER A 652 -17.42 15.26 -4.79
CA SER A 652 -17.44 13.94 -5.41
C SER A 652 -16.66 12.89 -4.61
N GLU A 653 -15.88 13.28 -3.60
CA GLU A 653 -15.20 12.34 -2.70
C GLU A 653 -16.21 11.44 -1.99
N LYS A 654 -17.30 12.00 -1.45
CA LYS A 654 -18.38 11.22 -0.81
C LYS A 654 -19.00 10.22 -1.78
N HIS A 655 -19.23 10.65 -3.02
CA HIS A 655 -19.75 9.76 -4.06
C HIS A 655 -18.77 8.63 -4.38
N LEU A 656 -17.48 8.93 -4.55
CA LEU A 656 -16.44 7.94 -4.84
C LEU A 656 -16.24 6.93 -3.70
N ILE A 657 -16.41 7.36 -2.44
CA ILE A 657 -16.33 6.48 -1.26
C ILE A 657 -17.56 5.55 -1.18
N ASN A 658 -18.75 6.06 -1.50
CA ASN A 658 -20.01 5.31 -1.39
C ASN A 658 -20.39 4.51 -2.65
N GLN A 659 -19.54 4.43 -3.68
CA GLN A 659 -19.87 3.70 -4.92
C GLN A 659 -20.12 2.20 -4.72
N SER A 660 -19.65 1.60 -3.62
CA SER A 660 -19.90 0.20 -3.28
C SER A 660 -21.13 -0.02 -2.39
N ASN A 661 -21.79 1.04 -1.95
CA ASN A 661 -22.99 0.98 -1.13
C ASN A 661 -24.25 0.95 -2.03
N PRO A 662 -25.00 -0.16 -2.10
CA PRO A 662 -26.23 -0.24 -2.90
C PRO A 662 -27.30 0.77 -2.48
N ASP A 663 -27.31 1.19 -1.21
CA ASP A 663 -28.26 2.16 -0.65
C ASP A 663 -27.89 3.62 -0.99
N TRP A 664 -26.75 3.84 -1.67
CA TRP A 664 -26.37 5.18 -2.13
C TRP A 664 -27.21 5.60 -3.34
N ALA A 665 -27.83 6.79 -3.27
CA ALA A 665 -28.74 7.29 -4.29
C ALA A 665 -28.15 7.36 -5.72
N HIS A 666 -26.82 7.39 -5.85
CA HIS A 666 -26.11 7.43 -7.12
C HIS A 666 -25.25 6.17 -7.38
N TYR A 667 -25.64 5.03 -6.79
CA TYR A 667 -24.96 3.75 -6.99
C TYR A 667 -24.82 3.40 -8.48
N GLY A 668 -23.65 2.87 -8.86
CA GLY A 668 -23.34 2.49 -10.25
C GLY A 668 -22.99 3.64 -11.20
N GLN A 669 -23.29 4.89 -10.85
CA GLN A 669 -23.04 6.05 -11.71
C GLN A 669 -21.55 6.43 -11.76
N LEU A 670 -21.13 7.09 -12.86
CA LEU A 670 -19.75 7.57 -13.00
C LEU A 670 -19.47 8.80 -12.13
N VAL A 671 -20.45 9.69 -12.06
CA VAL A 671 -20.41 10.97 -11.34
C VAL A 671 -21.68 11.07 -10.46
N PRO A 672 -21.70 11.92 -9.43
CA PRO A 672 -22.93 12.19 -8.68
C PRO A 672 -23.98 12.82 -9.61
N LEU A 673 -25.21 12.30 -9.60
CA LEU A 673 -26.32 12.87 -10.38
C LEU A 673 -27.13 13.94 -9.62
N SER A 674 -26.74 14.27 -8.38
CA SER A 674 -27.41 15.22 -7.48
C SER A 674 -27.28 16.71 -7.89
N GLY A 675 -27.28 17.03 -9.18
CA GLY A 675 -27.26 18.41 -9.70
C GLY A 675 -25.88 19.09 -9.73
N CYS A 676 -24.80 18.40 -9.36
CA CYS A 676 -23.44 18.92 -9.50
C CYS A 676 -22.97 18.79 -10.95
N LYS A 677 -22.72 19.92 -11.62
CA LYS A 677 -22.17 19.92 -12.99
C LYS A 677 -20.73 19.40 -12.99
N VAL A 678 -20.33 18.79 -14.11
CA VAL A 678 -18.94 18.43 -14.39
C VAL A 678 -18.26 19.64 -15.03
N GLU A 679 -17.29 20.22 -14.32
CA GLU A 679 -16.54 21.38 -14.79
C GLU A 679 -15.32 20.94 -15.59
N PHE A 680 -15.20 21.44 -16.82
CA PHE A 680 -14.05 21.25 -17.70
C PHE A 680 -13.32 22.58 -17.86
N PHE A 681 -12.00 22.54 -17.78
CA PHE A 681 -11.12 23.67 -18.03
C PHE A 681 -10.10 23.29 -19.09
N GLU A 682 -9.91 24.13 -20.11
CA GLU A 682 -8.99 23.91 -21.22
C GLU A 682 -7.97 25.05 -21.30
N ASN A 683 -6.68 24.73 -21.31
CA ASN A 683 -5.64 25.74 -21.50
C ASN A 683 -5.42 25.99 -23.01
N ARG A 684 -5.81 27.19 -23.47
CA ARG A 684 -5.68 27.62 -24.88
C ARG A 684 -4.38 28.38 -25.18
N GLY A 685 -3.41 28.37 -24.27
CA GLY A 685 -2.13 29.07 -24.43
C GLY A 685 -2.28 30.56 -24.18
N ASP A 686 -1.98 31.40 -25.18
CA ASP A 686 -1.97 32.87 -25.05
C ASP A 686 -3.35 33.46 -24.74
N GLU A 687 -4.42 32.75 -25.11
CA GLU A 687 -5.79 33.16 -24.80
C GLU A 687 -6.18 32.93 -23.34
N GLY A 688 -5.43 32.12 -22.59
CA GLY A 688 -5.73 31.75 -21.20
C GLY A 688 -6.53 30.45 -21.05
N LEU A 689 -7.17 30.29 -19.89
CA LEU A 689 -7.96 29.11 -19.54
C LEU A 689 -9.43 29.35 -19.89
N PHE A 690 -10.07 28.40 -20.57
CA PHE A 690 -11.50 28.43 -20.87
C PHE A 690 -12.23 27.38 -20.05
N SER A 691 -13.40 27.70 -19.52
CA SER A 691 -14.23 26.77 -18.75
C SER A 691 -15.58 26.53 -19.40
N ALA A 692 -16.06 25.30 -19.31
CA ALA A 692 -17.46 24.99 -19.56
C ALA A 692 -17.95 23.94 -18.55
N SER A 693 -19.24 24.00 -18.22
CA SER A 693 -19.88 23.05 -17.31
C SER A 693 -20.86 22.18 -18.09
N VAL A 694 -20.76 20.86 -17.91
CA VAL A 694 -21.65 19.88 -18.54
C VAL A 694 -22.53 19.24 -17.46
N ASP A 695 -23.80 19.05 -17.76
CA ASP A 695 -24.73 18.40 -16.86
C ASP A 695 -24.29 16.96 -16.54
N SER A 696 -24.40 16.55 -15.28
CA SER A 696 -24.04 15.20 -14.83
C SER A 696 -24.84 14.09 -15.53
N GLU A 697 -26.07 14.36 -15.97
CA GLU A 697 -26.91 13.41 -16.71
C GLU A 697 -26.30 12.99 -18.05
N ASN A 698 -25.43 13.81 -18.66
CA ASN A 698 -24.72 13.44 -19.88
C ASN A 698 -23.74 12.26 -19.68
N PHE A 699 -23.34 12.02 -18.43
CA PHE A 699 -22.45 10.92 -18.03
C PHE A 699 -23.19 9.80 -17.29
N LYS A 700 -24.53 9.79 -17.35
CA LYS A 700 -25.35 8.72 -16.79
C LYS A 700 -25.00 7.39 -17.43
N ALA A 701 -24.80 6.40 -16.58
CA ALA A 701 -24.56 5.03 -17.00
C ALA A 701 -25.82 4.20 -16.79
N THR A 702 -26.22 3.45 -17.82
CA THR A 702 -27.38 2.56 -17.78
C THR A 702 -26.93 1.12 -17.58
N PRO A 703 -27.63 0.33 -16.75
CA PRO A 703 -27.35 -1.10 -16.61
C PRO A 703 -27.61 -1.82 -17.95
N GLY A 704 -26.75 -2.78 -18.30
CA GLY A 704 -26.93 -3.57 -19.51
C GLY A 704 -28.15 -4.50 -19.41
N PRO A 705 -28.74 -4.93 -20.55
CA PRO A 705 -29.97 -5.71 -20.58
C PRO A 705 -29.91 -7.07 -19.85
N ASN A 706 -28.72 -7.58 -19.52
CA ASN A 706 -28.51 -8.89 -18.90
C ASN A 706 -27.77 -8.82 -17.55
N GLY A 707 -27.85 -7.70 -16.82
CA GLY A 707 -27.12 -7.52 -15.56
C GLY A 707 -25.61 -7.24 -15.74
N GLU A 708 -25.21 -6.83 -16.94
CA GLU A 708 -23.83 -6.42 -17.24
C GLU A 708 -23.49 -5.03 -16.66
N MET A 709 -22.19 -4.75 -16.56
CA MET A 709 -21.63 -3.48 -16.06
C MET A 709 -22.31 -2.26 -16.68
N PHE A 710 -22.54 -1.24 -15.83
CA PHE A 710 -23.05 0.07 -16.24
C PHE A 710 -22.27 0.65 -17.42
N LYS A 711 -22.91 0.79 -18.58
CA LYS A 711 -22.30 1.31 -19.80
C LYS A 711 -22.74 2.75 -20.02
N LEU A 712 -21.80 3.62 -20.40
CA LEU A 712 -22.11 4.98 -20.82
C LEU A 712 -22.95 4.96 -22.10
N SER A 713 -23.84 5.95 -22.23
CA SER A 713 -24.57 6.19 -23.47
C SER A 713 -23.60 6.41 -24.65
N ALA A 714 -24.03 6.02 -25.86
CA ALA A 714 -23.27 6.26 -27.08
C ALA A 714 -22.92 7.76 -27.20
N SER A 715 -21.70 8.06 -27.64
CA SER A 715 -21.26 9.44 -27.82
C SER A 715 -22.07 10.10 -28.93
N ARG A 716 -22.55 11.33 -28.71
CA ARG A 716 -23.30 12.08 -29.72
C ARG A 716 -22.39 12.54 -30.87
N ASP A 717 -21.19 12.94 -30.51
CA ASP A 717 -20.17 13.46 -31.41
C ASP A 717 -18.76 13.21 -30.81
N GLU A 718 -17.73 13.67 -31.51
CA GLU A 718 -16.34 13.52 -31.09
C GLU A 718 -15.97 14.34 -29.83
N PHE A 719 -16.65 15.45 -29.56
CA PHE A 719 -16.41 16.29 -28.39
C PHE A 719 -16.98 15.62 -27.14
N ASP A 720 -18.20 15.10 -27.20
CA ASP A 720 -18.83 14.27 -26.17
C ASP A 720 -17.99 13.02 -25.88
N SER A 721 -17.48 12.36 -26.92
CA SER A 721 -16.58 11.22 -26.78
C SER A 721 -15.32 11.57 -25.98
N ARG A 722 -14.68 12.70 -26.28
CA ARG A 722 -13.50 13.20 -25.56
C ARG A 722 -13.82 13.56 -24.11
N LYS A 723 -14.95 14.22 -23.84
CA LYS A 723 -15.39 14.52 -22.46
C LYS A 723 -15.65 13.25 -21.66
N LYS A 724 -16.34 12.26 -22.25
CA LYS A 724 -16.60 10.94 -21.63
C LYS A 724 -15.29 10.19 -21.34
N GLU A 725 -14.30 10.24 -22.23
CA GLU A 725 -12.98 9.64 -21.99
C GLU A 725 -12.29 10.29 -20.77
N ARG A 726 -12.31 11.63 -20.68
CA ARG A 726 -11.71 12.38 -19.56
C ARG A 726 -12.42 12.08 -18.24
N VAL A 727 -13.76 11.98 -18.23
CA VAL A 727 -14.53 11.61 -17.03
C VAL A 727 -14.27 10.16 -16.62
N ALA A 728 -14.13 9.24 -17.58
CA ALA A 728 -13.77 7.85 -17.28
C ALA A 728 -12.37 7.74 -16.66
N LEU A 729 -11.40 8.53 -17.14
CA LEU A 729 -10.08 8.63 -16.52
C LEU A 729 -10.15 9.29 -15.15
N TRP A 730 -10.87 10.41 -15.01
CA TRP A 730 -11.11 11.06 -13.72
C TRP A 730 -11.66 10.07 -12.68
N ARG A 731 -12.63 9.23 -13.06
CA ARG A 731 -13.16 8.18 -12.18
C ARG A 731 -12.07 7.20 -11.77
N LYS A 732 -11.18 6.78 -12.67
CA LYS A 732 -10.04 5.91 -12.34
C LYS A 732 -9.07 6.57 -11.35
N PHE A 733 -8.75 7.85 -11.55
CA PHE A 733 -7.92 8.64 -10.63
C PHE A 733 -8.58 8.78 -9.26
N GLY A 734 -9.83 9.22 -9.21
CA GLY A 734 -10.62 9.37 -7.99
C GLY A 734 -10.71 8.05 -7.22
N ASN A 735 -11.07 6.96 -7.91
CA ASN A 735 -11.08 5.62 -7.37
C ASN A 735 -9.70 5.16 -6.85
N TYR A 736 -8.60 5.57 -7.48
CA TYR A 736 -7.27 5.25 -6.96
C TYR A 736 -7.01 6.02 -5.66
N MET A 737 -7.35 7.30 -5.60
CA MET A 737 -7.07 8.16 -4.45
C MET A 737 -7.96 7.85 -3.23
N THR A 738 -9.24 7.52 -3.43
CA THR A 738 -10.19 7.17 -2.35
C THR A 738 -10.03 5.76 -1.81
N HIS A 739 -9.30 4.89 -2.50
CA HIS A 739 -9.01 3.52 -2.07
C HIS A 739 -7.94 3.40 -0.98
N TYR A 740 -7.32 4.52 -0.66
CA TYR A 740 -6.44 4.68 0.47
C TYR A 740 -7.12 5.77 1.31
N GLY A 741 -7.27 5.61 2.62
CA GLY A 741 -8.03 6.56 3.46
C GLY A 741 -7.49 8.00 3.44
N ARG A 742 -8.28 8.92 4.02
CA ARG A 742 -7.94 10.32 4.30
C ARG A 742 -7.19 10.38 5.64
N ASP A 743 -6.15 11.23 5.75
CA ASP A 743 -5.58 11.62 7.05
C ASP A 743 -6.68 12.39 7.81
N THR A 744 -7.02 11.97 9.02
CA THR A 744 -8.24 12.37 9.79
C THR A 744 -8.33 13.84 10.21
N GLU A 745 -7.44 14.72 9.73
CA GLU A 745 -7.22 16.06 10.27
C GLU A 745 -8.09 17.17 9.65
N TYR A 746 -8.79 16.91 8.55
CA TYR A 746 -9.56 17.95 7.85
C TYR A 746 -11.05 17.77 8.09
N THR A 747 -11.63 18.57 8.99
CA THR A 747 -13.07 18.68 9.21
C THR A 747 -13.76 19.04 7.90
N GLN A 748 -14.68 18.19 7.47
CA GLN A 748 -15.54 18.48 6.32
C GLN A 748 -16.60 19.48 6.81
N GLU A 749 -16.42 20.77 6.53
CA GLU A 749 -17.52 21.72 6.67
C GLU A 749 -18.64 21.28 5.71
N GLU A 750 -19.86 21.12 6.23
CA GLU A 750 -21.03 20.77 5.42
C GLU A 750 -21.38 21.95 4.52
N SER A 751 -20.71 22.08 3.38
CA SER A 751 -21.13 22.99 2.32
C SER A 751 -22.36 22.38 1.63
N HIS A 752 -23.54 22.85 2.03
CA HIS A 752 -24.74 22.70 1.22
C HIS A 752 -24.51 23.37 -0.14
N CYS A 753 -24.91 22.69 -1.22
CA CYS A 753 -24.91 23.22 -2.58
C CYS A 753 -25.96 24.35 -2.69
N HIS A 754 -25.62 25.54 -2.20
CA HIS A 754 -26.37 26.75 -2.48
C HIS A 754 -25.74 27.53 -3.63
N ASN A 755 -26.62 27.99 -4.53
CA ASN A 755 -26.37 28.67 -5.80
C ASN A 755 -25.67 30.03 -5.69
N SER A 756 -24.63 30.19 -4.87
CA SER A 756 -23.85 31.44 -4.80
C SER A 756 -22.60 31.38 -5.70
N GLU A 757 -22.80 31.90 -6.91
CA GLU A 757 -21.85 32.68 -7.73
C GLU A 757 -20.55 32.01 -8.24
N GLN A 758 -20.40 31.99 -9.57
CA GLN A 758 -19.26 31.50 -10.38
C GLN A 758 -17.87 31.91 -9.86
N GLU A 759 -17.78 32.98 -9.08
CA GLU A 759 -16.53 33.47 -8.49
C GLU A 759 -15.89 32.51 -7.48
N HIS A 760 -16.69 31.69 -6.77
CA HIS A 760 -16.18 30.68 -5.84
C HIS A 760 -15.71 29.39 -6.53
N ALA A 761 -16.20 29.12 -7.75
CA ALA A 761 -15.82 27.92 -8.50
C ALA A 761 -14.37 27.98 -8.98
N ILE A 762 -13.92 29.10 -9.55
CA ILE A 762 -12.57 29.21 -10.12
C ILE A 762 -11.49 29.22 -9.01
N LYS A 763 -11.76 29.85 -7.86
CA LYS A 763 -10.81 29.97 -6.74
C LYS A 763 -10.34 28.59 -6.24
N ASN A 764 -11.24 27.61 -6.27
CA ASN A 764 -11.01 26.25 -5.76
C ASN A 764 -10.71 25.24 -6.87
N THR A 765 -10.03 25.65 -7.94
CA THR A 765 -9.66 24.78 -9.07
C THR A 765 -8.15 24.78 -9.25
N VAL A 766 -7.54 23.59 -9.33
CA VAL A 766 -6.13 23.46 -9.71
C VAL A 766 -5.99 23.64 -11.20
N THR A 767 -5.19 24.63 -11.60
CA THR A 767 -4.95 24.96 -13.02
C THR A 767 -3.53 24.64 -13.47
N PHE A 768 -2.62 24.44 -12.52
CA PHE A 768 -1.19 24.29 -12.79
C PHE A 768 -0.55 23.30 -11.82
N TYR A 769 0.39 22.50 -12.34
CA TYR A 769 1.28 21.69 -11.51
C TYR A 769 2.70 21.68 -12.08
N GLN A 770 3.69 21.91 -11.24
CA GLN A 770 5.09 21.70 -11.59
C GLN A 770 5.82 20.94 -10.48
N ARG A 771 6.66 19.99 -10.90
CA ARG A 771 7.54 19.23 -10.01
C ARG A 771 8.99 19.66 -10.22
N TRP A 772 9.69 19.94 -9.13
CA TRP A 772 11.10 20.33 -9.07
C TRP A 772 11.89 19.25 -8.35
N GLY A 773 12.16 18.15 -9.05
CA GLY A 773 12.76 16.95 -8.48
C GLY A 773 11.79 16.21 -7.55
N ASP A 774 11.88 16.50 -6.24
CA ASP A 774 11.04 15.96 -5.18
C ASP A 774 10.14 16.99 -4.49
N VAL A 775 10.19 18.27 -4.89
CA VAL A 775 9.22 19.30 -4.47
C VAL A 775 8.10 19.42 -5.51
N GLY A 776 6.84 19.34 -5.07
CA GLY A 776 5.67 19.58 -5.92
C GLY A 776 5.09 20.96 -5.67
N CYS A 777 4.70 21.67 -6.72
CA CYS A 777 4.01 22.96 -6.68
C CYS A 777 2.66 22.86 -7.38
N TRP A 778 1.59 23.19 -6.66
CA TRP A 778 0.22 23.28 -7.16
C TRP A 778 -0.20 24.74 -7.28
N GLY A 779 -0.73 25.13 -8.43
CA GLY A 779 -1.29 26.46 -8.66
C GLY A 779 -2.81 26.40 -8.81
N PHE A 780 -3.49 27.29 -8.10
CA PHE A 780 -4.94 27.44 -8.11
C PHE A 780 -5.38 28.60 -9.02
N GLY A 781 -6.63 28.59 -9.47
CA GLY A 781 -7.18 29.58 -10.39
C GLY A 781 -7.14 31.02 -9.85
N ASP A 782 -7.19 31.20 -8.53
CA ASP A 782 -7.06 32.50 -7.86
C ASP A 782 -5.60 33.01 -7.76
N GLY A 783 -4.62 32.17 -8.06
CA GLY A 783 -3.20 32.47 -7.92
C GLY A 783 -2.59 32.01 -6.59
N GLN A 784 -3.33 31.33 -5.71
CA GLN A 784 -2.76 30.64 -4.56
C GLN A 784 -1.76 29.57 -5.03
N LEU A 785 -0.64 29.44 -4.31
CA LEU A 785 0.37 28.42 -4.56
C LEU A 785 0.55 27.52 -3.34
N GLN A 786 0.53 26.22 -3.56
CA GLN A 786 0.83 25.21 -2.55
C GLN A 786 2.11 24.44 -2.93
N PHE A 787 3.11 24.47 -2.05
CA PHE A 787 4.36 23.72 -2.18
C PHE A 787 4.40 22.56 -1.19
N ASN A 788 4.75 21.37 -1.69
CA ASN A 788 4.86 20.15 -0.92
C ASN A 788 6.33 19.69 -0.92
N PHE A 789 6.97 19.70 0.24
CA PHE A 789 8.40 19.40 0.42
C PHE A 789 8.66 17.93 0.78
N PRO A 790 9.87 17.40 0.52
CA PRO A 790 10.20 16.00 0.78
C PRO A 790 10.25 15.64 2.28
N ASP A 791 10.29 16.61 3.18
CA ASP A 791 10.17 16.40 4.63
C ASP A 791 8.71 16.33 5.13
N HIS A 792 7.74 16.24 4.20
CA HIS A 792 6.30 16.16 4.46
C HIS A 792 5.65 17.45 4.97
N THR A 793 6.40 18.56 4.97
CA THR A 793 5.84 19.88 5.24
C THR A 793 5.15 20.45 4.00
N LYS A 794 4.18 21.33 4.20
CA LYS A 794 3.49 22.06 3.12
C LYS A 794 3.46 23.54 3.42
N ILE A 795 3.69 24.36 2.40
CA ILE A 795 3.56 25.81 2.47
C ILE A 795 2.51 26.24 1.47
N ILE A 796 1.52 26.99 1.93
CA ILE A 796 0.50 27.59 1.08
C ILE A 796 0.64 29.09 1.21
N LEU A 797 0.84 29.75 0.06
CA LEU A 797 0.94 31.20 -0.04
C LEU A 797 -0.32 31.75 -0.69
N SER A 798 -0.90 32.79 -0.09
CA SER A 798 -2.00 33.55 -0.68
C SER A 798 -1.56 34.16 -2.03
N SER A 799 -2.54 34.47 -2.88
CA SER A 799 -2.28 35.02 -4.23
C SER A 799 -1.50 36.34 -4.24
N ASP A 800 -1.53 37.08 -3.12
CA ASP A 800 -0.79 38.32 -2.90
C ASP A 800 0.54 38.12 -2.16
N GLY A 801 0.85 36.90 -1.70
CA GLY A 801 2.09 36.59 -0.97
C GLY A 801 2.18 37.10 0.46
N THR A 802 1.11 37.69 0.99
CA THR A 802 1.14 38.32 2.31
C THR A 802 0.87 37.34 3.44
N TRP A 803 0.09 36.28 3.17
CA TRP A 803 -0.33 35.27 4.13
C TRP A 803 0.29 33.90 3.84
N CYS A 804 0.59 33.15 4.91
CA CYS A 804 1.20 31.83 4.81
C CYS A 804 0.54 30.84 5.75
N ASP A 805 0.16 29.69 5.21
CA ASP A 805 -0.29 28.52 5.93
C ASP A 805 0.80 27.43 5.85
N PHE A 806 1.37 27.09 6.99
CA PHE A 806 2.50 26.17 7.10
C PHE A 806 2.12 24.92 7.87
N TYR A 807 2.05 23.79 7.16
CA TYR A 807 1.87 22.46 7.75
C TYR A 807 3.25 21.88 8.02
N HIS A 808 3.57 21.62 9.28
CA HIS A 808 4.93 21.36 9.74
C HIS A 808 5.04 20.12 10.63
N LEU A 809 6.26 19.61 10.79
CA LEU A 809 6.54 18.56 11.77
C LEU A 809 6.58 19.15 13.20
N PRO A 810 6.29 18.35 14.23
CA PRO A 810 6.57 18.72 15.62
C PRO A 810 8.05 19.13 15.81
N LEU A 811 8.30 20.02 16.77
CA LEU A 811 9.64 20.57 17.04
C LEU A 811 10.71 19.48 17.19
N GLN A 812 10.45 18.48 18.04
CA GLN A 812 11.36 17.37 18.29
C GLN A 812 11.64 16.55 17.01
N ALA A 813 10.61 16.28 16.21
CA ALA A 813 10.76 15.52 14.98
C ALA A 813 11.52 16.29 13.89
N ALA A 814 11.35 17.61 13.84
CA ALA A 814 12.11 18.47 12.95
C ALA A 814 13.61 18.47 13.32
N HIS A 815 13.93 18.53 14.62
CA HIS A 815 15.32 18.36 15.10
C HIS A 815 15.88 16.99 14.76
N GLU A 816 15.15 15.91 15.05
CA GLU A 816 15.57 14.55 14.69
C GLU A 816 15.81 14.38 13.19
N LEU A 817 14.98 14.99 12.35
CA LEU A 817 15.20 14.99 10.91
C LEU A 817 16.48 15.75 10.53
N SER A 818 16.70 16.93 11.12
CA SER A 818 17.89 17.75 10.82
C SER A 818 19.20 17.10 11.27
N GLU A 819 19.21 16.43 12.43
CA GLU A 819 20.41 15.84 13.04
C GLU A 819 20.67 14.41 12.55
N LYS A 820 19.62 13.60 12.47
CA LYS A 820 19.72 12.15 12.23
C LYS A 820 19.23 11.73 10.86
N GLY A 821 18.53 12.61 10.12
CA GLY A 821 18.01 12.29 8.79
C GLY A 821 16.86 11.27 8.80
N ILE A 822 16.19 11.08 9.94
CA ILE A 822 15.10 10.12 10.15
C ILE A 822 13.81 10.91 10.39
N ILE A 823 12.72 10.49 9.75
CA ILE A 823 11.38 10.94 10.11
C ILE A 823 10.68 9.75 10.76
N SER A 824 10.42 9.85 12.06
CA SER A 824 9.60 8.85 12.74
C SER A 824 8.20 8.93 12.16
N ALA A 825 7.58 7.78 11.99
CA ALA A 825 6.32 7.78 11.28
C ALA A 825 5.16 8.26 12.20
N GLN A 826 5.35 8.25 13.54
CA GLN A 826 4.54 8.99 14.53
C GLN A 826 4.57 10.51 14.29
N ALA A 827 5.74 11.07 13.95
CA ALA A 827 5.86 12.52 13.69
C ALA A 827 5.02 13.00 12.49
N LEU A 828 4.63 12.08 11.61
CA LEU A 828 3.78 12.41 10.47
C LEU A 828 2.28 12.51 10.82
N ASP A 829 1.89 11.96 11.96
CA ASP A 829 0.51 11.94 12.47
C ASP A 829 0.26 13.05 13.49
N GLU A 830 1.34 13.63 13.99
CA GLU A 830 1.35 14.74 14.94
C GLU A 830 1.59 16.09 14.22
N ARG A 831 1.49 16.11 12.89
CA ARG A 831 1.71 17.35 12.11
C ARG A 831 0.68 18.40 12.51
N GLN A 832 1.16 19.62 12.63
CA GLN A 832 0.33 20.77 12.99
C GLN A 832 0.43 21.83 11.90
N HIS A 833 -0.44 22.83 12.00
CA HIS A 833 -0.54 23.92 11.04
C HIS A 833 -0.46 25.27 11.74
N LEU A 834 0.39 26.16 11.21
CA LEU A 834 0.50 27.55 11.60
C LEU A 834 -0.06 28.44 10.49
N SER A 835 -0.90 29.41 10.84
CA SER A 835 -1.49 30.37 9.91
C SER A 835 -1.21 31.79 10.37
N TYR A 836 -0.29 32.47 9.68
CA TYR A 836 0.14 33.83 10.04
C TYR A 836 0.56 34.61 8.78
N PRO A 837 0.67 35.95 8.86
CA PRO A 837 1.33 36.72 7.83
C PRO A 837 2.75 36.19 7.57
N LEU A 838 3.16 36.06 6.31
CA LEU A 838 4.46 35.50 5.91
C LEU A 838 5.62 36.21 6.60
N LYS A 839 5.56 37.55 6.66
CA LYS A 839 6.52 38.40 7.35
C LYS A 839 6.62 38.08 8.85
N THR A 840 5.50 37.74 9.49
CA THR A 840 5.48 37.33 10.89
C THR A 840 6.15 35.97 11.05
N MET A 841 5.77 34.96 10.26
CA MET A 841 6.38 33.61 10.31
C MET A 841 7.90 33.61 10.11
N LEU A 842 8.41 34.47 9.22
CA LEU A 842 9.85 34.62 8.98
C LEU A 842 10.61 35.28 10.15
N ASN A 843 9.90 35.89 11.09
CA ASN A 843 10.43 36.64 12.23
C ASN A 843 9.93 36.11 13.59
N PHE A 844 9.55 34.82 13.69
CA PHE A 844 9.28 34.16 14.97
C PHE A 844 10.58 34.11 15.81
N LYS A 845 10.76 35.07 16.74
CA LYS A 845 11.89 35.11 17.68
C LYS A 845 11.39 35.26 19.12
N PRO A 846 12.06 34.63 20.10
CA PRO A 846 11.72 34.78 21.51
C PRO A 846 11.98 36.21 22.01
N LYS A 847 11.06 36.73 22.82
CA LYS A 847 11.19 38.06 23.42
C LYS A 847 12.43 38.10 24.33
N LEU A 848 13.39 38.96 24.01
CA LEU A 848 14.17 39.67 25.02
C LEU A 848 13.37 40.92 25.42
N THR A 849 13.18 41.12 26.71
CA THR A 849 12.21 42.03 27.30
C THR A 849 12.44 43.52 26.98
N ARG A 850 11.32 44.27 27.04
CA ARG A 850 11.16 45.74 27.14
C ARG A 850 11.35 46.61 25.88
N SER A 851 10.24 46.84 25.18
CA SER A 851 9.83 48.21 24.84
C SER A 851 8.30 48.30 24.69
N ARG A 852 7.70 49.24 25.41
CA ARG A 852 6.28 49.62 25.33
C ARG A 852 6.10 50.56 24.14
N SER A 853 5.49 50.10 23.03
CA SER A 853 4.73 50.98 22.11
C SER A 853 4.14 50.32 20.84
N GLN A 854 4.24 49.01 20.62
CA GLN A 854 3.57 48.40 19.46
C GLN A 854 2.74 47.18 19.87
N ARG A 855 1.43 47.23 19.60
CA ARG A 855 0.51 46.09 19.62
C ARG A 855 0.97 45.10 18.54
N GLN A 856 1.91 44.24 18.88
CA GLN A 856 2.34 43.12 18.06
C GLN A 856 1.63 41.85 18.57
N ALA A 857 1.22 40.98 17.64
CA ALA A 857 0.53 39.73 17.94
C ALA A 857 1.33 38.92 18.99
N ILE A 858 0.67 38.51 20.07
CA ILE A 858 1.26 37.68 21.12
C ILE A 858 1.40 36.27 20.56
N ILE A 859 2.62 35.86 20.18
CA ILE A 859 2.92 34.50 19.71
C ILE A 859 3.21 33.62 20.92
N ASP A 860 2.51 32.48 21.03
CA ASP A 860 2.72 31.48 22.09
C ASP A 860 4.20 31.03 22.12
N PRO A 861 4.90 31.13 23.27
CA PRO A 861 6.26 30.62 23.44
C PRO A 861 6.48 29.19 22.92
N LEU A 862 5.47 28.32 23.00
CA LEU A 862 5.55 26.92 22.59
C LEU A 862 5.68 26.74 21.06
N VAL A 863 5.25 27.72 20.25
CA VAL A 863 5.30 27.62 18.78
C VAL A 863 6.42 28.44 18.14
N GLN A 864 7.22 29.16 18.93
CA GLN A 864 8.21 30.12 18.42
C GLN A 864 9.38 29.45 17.69
N GLU A 865 9.83 28.27 18.13
CA GLU A 865 10.98 27.59 17.53
C GLU A 865 10.61 26.74 16.30
N ILE A 866 9.31 26.49 16.10
CA ILE A 866 8.80 25.56 15.09
C ILE A 866 9.22 25.94 13.66
N PRO A 867 9.05 27.19 13.18
CA PRO A 867 9.47 27.54 11.81
C PRO A 867 10.98 27.37 11.61
N SER A 868 11.78 27.74 12.61
CA SER A 868 13.24 27.63 12.54
C SER A 868 13.69 26.17 12.46
N ALA A 869 13.13 25.29 13.31
CA ALA A 869 13.48 23.88 13.31
C ALA A 869 13.06 23.15 12.02
N ASN A 870 11.99 23.62 11.36
CA ASN A 870 11.49 23.05 10.11
C ASN A 870 12.07 23.74 8.84
N ASP A 871 13.25 24.36 8.88
CA ASP A 871 13.87 24.98 7.69
C ASP A 871 12.96 26.00 6.96
N PHE A 872 11.99 26.62 7.64
CA PHE A 872 10.92 27.40 7.00
C PHE A 872 11.47 28.53 6.12
N ARG A 873 12.47 29.27 6.61
CA ARG A 873 13.09 30.36 5.86
C ARG A 873 13.71 29.86 4.54
N ARG A 874 14.49 28.77 4.58
CA ARG A 874 15.11 28.18 3.39
C ARG A 874 14.05 27.73 2.38
N LYS A 875 12.91 27.21 2.84
CA LYS A 875 11.79 26.84 1.97
C LYS A 875 11.19 28.05 1.27
N ILE A 876 11.00 29.17 1.98
CA ILE A 876 10.54 30.43 1.37
C ILE A 876 11.58 30.97 0.37
N GLU A 877 12.88 30.88 0.68
CA GLU A 877 13.95 31.24 -0.26
C GLU A 877 13.94 30.37 -1.53
N PHE A 878 13.67 29.06 -1.40
CA PHE A 878 13.50 28.17 -2.55
C PHE A 878 12.25 28.52 -3.38
N ILE A 879 11.12 28.80 -2.72
CA ILE A 879 9.90 29.27 -3.39
C ILE A 879 10.17 30.58 -4.15
N PHE A 880 10.92 31.50 -3.52
CA PHE A 880 11.35 32.74 -4.16
C PHE A 880 12.20 32.49 -5.41
N GLN A 881 13.11 31.50 -5.39
CA GLN A 881 13.88 31.08 -6.57
C GLN A 881 12.96 30.53 -7.67
N CYS A 882 12.01 29.65 -7.34
CA CYS A 882 11.05 29.12 -8.32
C CYS A 882 10.22 30.22 -8.99
N ILE A 883 9.73 31.21 -8.22
CA ILE A 883 8.96 32.33 -8.77
C ILE A 883 9.87 33.25 -9.59
N THR A 884 11.11 33.46 -9.13
CA THR A 884 12.11 34.23 -9.88
C THR A 884 12.38 33.61 -11.24
N GLU A 885 12.59 32.29 -11.29
CA GLU A 885 12.76 31.51 -12.52
C GLU A 885 11.60 31.75 -13.50
N TRP A 886 10.35 31.63 -13.04
CA TRP A 886 9.17 31.88 -13.89
C TRP A 886 9.09 33.32 -14.38
N THR A 887 9.35 34.30 -13.52
CA THR A 887 9.28 35.71 -13.90
C THR A 887 10.38 36.12 -14.86
N GLN A 888 11.58 35.57 -14.74
CA GLN A 888 12.72 35.84 -15.63
C GLN A 888 12.55 35.17 -16.99
N ASN A 889 12.00 33.95 -17.00
CA ASN A 889 11.76 33.20 -18.25
C ASN A 889 10.41 33.54 -18.91
N GLY A 890 9.69 34.54 -18.39
CA GLY A 890 8.51 35.11 -19.05
C GLY A 890 7.20 34.36 -18.85
N GLY A 891 7.10 33.43 -17.88
CA GLY A 891 5.86 32.67 -17.67
C GLY A 891 5.91 31.59 -16.60
N ILE A 892 4.74 31.27 -16.04
CA ILE A 892 4.59 30.16 -15.10
C ILE A 892 4.91 28.82 -15.77
N GLY A 893 5.74 28.01 -15.10
CA GLY A 893 6.17 26.72 -15.63
C GLY A 893 7.33 26.78 -16.62
N ILE A 894 7.81 27.98 -17.00
CA ILE A 894 8.97 28.13 -17.87
C ILE A 894 10.23 28.16 -16.99
N SER A 895 11.06 27.12 -17.10
CA SER A 895 12.25 26.93 -16.28
C SER A 895 13.38 26.27 -17.06
N ASP A 896 14.62 26.54 -16.70
CA ASP A 896 15.78 25.81 -17.19
C ASP A 896 15.70 24.34 -16.76
N LEU A 897 15.63 23.44 -17.74
CA LEU A 897 15.59 21.98 -17.51
C LEU A 897 16.95 21.31 -17.74
N THR A 898 17.99 22.07 -18.07
CA THR A 898 19.35 21.56 -18.22
C THR A 898 19.85 21.00 -16.89
N ALA A 899 20.72 19.99 -16.94
CA ALA A 899 21.21 19.33 -15.74
C ALA A 899 21.89 20.29 -14.75
N LYS A 900 22.55 21.35 -15.24
CA LYS A 900 23.24 22.35 -14.42
C LYS A 900 22.33 23.49 -13.94
N GLY A 901 21.36 23.92 -14.74
CA GLY A 901 20.52 25.07 -14.43
C GLY A 901 19.21 24.75 -13.72
N ARG A 902 18.72 23.50 -13.78
CA ARG A 902 17.45 23.13 -13.12
C ARG A 902 17.49 23.28 -11.60
N LEU A 903 16.51 24.00 -11.07
CA LEU A 903 16.32 24.17 -9.62
C LEU A 903 16.03 22.84 -8.93
N ARG A 904 16.60 22.67 -7.74
CA ARG A 904 16.37 21.53 -6.86
C ARG A 904 16.41 21.97 -5.40
N TRP A 905 15.56 21.38 -4.58
CA TRP A 905 15.63 21.57 -3.14
C TRP A 905 16.89 20.87 -2.60
N SER A 906 17.66 21.54 -1.74
CA SER A 906 18.86 20.99 -1.07
C SER A 906 18.73 20.90 0.45
N GLY A 907 17.63 21.38 1.05
CA GLY A 907 17.43 21.35 2.50
C GLY A 907 17.01 19.99 3.07
N ALA A 908 16.59 20.00 4.35
CA ALA A 908 16.30 18.80 5.14
C ALA A 908 15.34 17.82 4.45
N ARG A 909 15.65 16.53 4.57
CA ARG A 909 14.85 15.40 4.07
C ARG A 909 15.29 14.11 4.74
N GLN A 910 14.47 13.07 4.59
CA GLN A 910 14.83 11.74 5.06
C GLN A 910 15.98 11.16 4.24
N SER A 911 17.15 11.02 4.86
CA SER A 911 18.38 10.48 4.27
C SER A 911 18.68 9.07 4.79
N VAL A 912 18.20 8.75 6.00
CA VAL A 912 18.24 7.42 6.59
C VAL A 912 17.01 6.66 6.20
N ASN A 913 17.24 5.45 5.75
CA ASN A 913 16.27 4.55 5.22
C ASN A 913 15.77 4.75 3.77
N THR A 914 16.43 5.60 2.97
CA THR A 914 16.02 5.91 1.59
C THR A 914 16.76 5.06 0.53
N LYS A 915 16.07 4.56 -0.51
CA LYS A 915 16.71 3.85 -1.64
C LYS A 915 17.66 4.77 -2.38
N MET A 916 18.83 4.23 -2.72
CA MET A 916 19.87 4.98 -3.43
C MET A 916 20.31 4.25 -4.70
N PRO A 917 20.43 4.94 -5.86
CA PRO A 917 19.95 6.31 -6.14
C PRO A 917 18.41 6.39 -6.26
N TYR A 918 17.81 7.54 -5.91
CA TYR A 918 16.37 7.77 -6.13
C TYR A 918 16.13 8.74 -7.30
N LYS A 919 14.98 8.61 -7.97
CA LYS A 919 14.64 9.38 -9.16
C LYS A 919 14.06 10.74 -8.78
N HIS A 920 14.70 11.82 -9.21
CA HIS A 920 14.11 13.15 -9.28
C HIS A 920 13.39 13.34 -10.61
N VAL A 921 12.26 14.04 -10.59
CA VAL A 921 11.44 14.30 -11.77
C VAL A 921 11.19 15.80 -11.90
N TRP A 922 11.49 16.35 -13.07
CA TRP A 922 11.08 17.69 -13.44
C TRP A 922 10.01 17.59 -14.52
N VAL A 923 8.83 18.11 -14.24
CA VAL A 923 7.71 18.10 -15.17
C VAL A 923 6.80 19.29 -14.87
N CYS A 924 6.29 19.91 -15.93
CA CYS A 924 5.27 20.95 -15.88
C CYS A 924 4.01 20.43 -16.57
N VAL A 925 2.84 20.70 -15.99
CA VAL A 925 1.51 20.41 -16.58
C VAL A 925 0.63 21.64 -16.38
N GLY A 926 0.03 22.12 -17.47
CA GLY A 926 -0.85 23.28 -17.45
C GLY A 926 -0.13 24.64 -17.46
N GLY A 927 1.21 24.65 -17.59
CA GLY A 927 2.00 25.88 -17.76
C GLY A 927 2.09 26.35 -19.23
N GLN A 928 2.85 27.41 -19.48
CA GLN A 928 3.12 27.91 -20.84
C GLN A 928 4.16 27.09 -21.62
N ALA A 929 5.08 26.44 -20.90
CA ALA A 929 6.10 25.58 -21.50
C ALA A 929 5.50 24.26 -22.02
N THR A 930 6.28 23.51 -22.79
CA THR A 930 5.93 22.13 -23.18
C THR A 930 5.78 21.25 -21.94
N ASP A 931 4.94 20.21 -22.00
CA ASP A 931 4.83 19.17 -20.97
C ASP A 931 6.07 18.22 -20.98
N GLU A 932 7.26 18.80 -21.12
CA GLU A 932 8.52 18.09 -21.12
C GLU A 932 8.79 17.53 -19.73
N ARG A 933 9.27 16.29 -19.70
CA ARG A 933 9.55 15.56 -18.49
C ARG A 933 10.99 15.11 -18.50
N LYS A 934 11.80 15.63 -17.57
CA LYS A 934 13.17 15.17 -17.32
C LYS A 934 13.23 14.32 -16.06
N VAL A 935 14.12 13.34 -16.06
CA VAL A 935 14.37 12.47 -14.91
C VAL A 935 15.87 12.36 -14.72
N ALA A 936 16.32 12.48 -13.48
CA ALA A 936 17.71 12.22 -13.11
C ALA A 936 17.78 11.38 -11.85
N TRP A 937 18.91 10.70 -11.69
CA TRP A 937 19.27 10.11 -10.39
C TRP A 937 19.65 11.23 -9.42
N PHE A 938 19.41 11.03 -8.13
CA PHE A 938 19.76 12.00 -7.10
C PHE A 938 20.19 11.31 -5.80
N ASP A 939 21.13 11.96 -5.10
CA ASP A 939 21.63 11.55 -3.79
C ASP A 939 21.18 12.50 -2.67
N PRO A 940 20.32 12.07 -1.73
CA PRO A 940 19.86 12.88 -0.60
C PRO A 940 20.96 13.16 0.41
N ARG A 941 22.07 12.42 0.40
CA ARG A 941 23.23 12.67 1.26
C ARG A 941 24.19 13.69 0.64
N ASN A 942 24.10 13.88 -0.67
CA ASN A 942 24.88 14.86 -1.40
C ASN A 942 23.99 15.65 -2.38
N PRO A 943 23.09 16.50 -1.85
CA PRO A 943 22.07 17.18 -2.66
C PRO A 943 22.65 18.17 -3.68
N ASP A 944 23.92 18.54 -3.52
CA ASP A 944 24.61 19.48 -4.40
C ASP A 944 25.24 18.82 -5.63
N VAL A 945 25.34 17.49 -5.68
CA VAL A 945 25.88 16.78 -6.85
C VAL A 945 24.88 16.78 -8.00
N VAL A 946 25.35 17.23 -9.17
CA VAL A 946 24.61 17.16 -10.43
C VAL A 946 24.89 15.83 -11.10
N LEU A 947 23.87 14.98 -11.21
CA LEU A 947 23.93 13.72 -11.95
C LEU A 947 23.33 13.88 -13.36
N PRO A 948 23.81 13.12 -14.35
CA PRO A 948 23.28 13.16 -15.71
C PRO A 948 21.83 12.68 -15.75
N ASP A 949 21.12 13.11 -16.79
CA ASP A 949 19.76 12.67 -17.06
C ASP A 949 19.71 11.17 -17.35
N ILE A 950 18.61 10.55 -16.93
CA ILE A 950 18.29 9.17 -17.30
C ILE A 950 17.74 9.24 -18.73
N GLU A 951 18.48 8.70 -19.69
CA GLU A 951 17.95 8.46 -21.04
C GLU A 951 16.70 7.57 -20.94
N GLY A 952 15.60 8.06 -21.49
CA GLY A 952 14.26 7.46 -21.40
C GLY A 952 13.92 6.61 -22.60
#